data_AF-A0A6I6ISA6-F1
#
_entry.id   AF-A0A6I6ISA6-F1
#
_cell.length_a   1.000
_cell.length_b   1.000
_cell.length_c   1.000
_cell.angle_alpha   90.00
_cell.angle_beta   90.00
_cell.angle_gamma   90.00
#
_symmetry.space_group_name_H-M   'P 1'
#
loop_
_entity.id
_entity.type
_entity.pdbx_description
1 polymer ?
#
loop_
_entity_poly.entity_id
_entity_poly.type
_entity_poly.pdbx_seq_one_letter_code
_entity_poly.pdbx_strand_id
1 'polypeptide(L)'
;MPTYTVGIYDVDPVNVLSTTIGGTAIWTGANTPSGTATITDNEPGIEGFTIDSRNAGGETATATVTVGGSTSTGRRVYAEESWTLLDTVTGQTFEVITLRVVGGGAGGYYTLSEIPLVPGRSYETLDYNTDPDVNAGDPVFNINDYVEPGDEVDGTAASETIDATYVDADGDSVGGGDDTVYAGAGNDIVSSGDGNDTVYGDLGSDTLIGGAGNDVLFGGEQNTSSTGIGGTNTVGTSFTVINLGNFADIDPDELNGISENAADLLGVYGGIGSELYNNFESATVFDTNADTTLEDNDTGTTPENIVINGVTTQIDSTQVYNATVTFTDGSTGTFTAVVVQTVDGDVYLMPEFTNNADNLLLTSAPIQSITLLSVDTDDSGLVAERIDANYQVPLTGTDTSGDSLDGGAGDDTLIGNLGNDTLIGGIGADLLQGGADDDTFFVAQGDVAEGGDGDDYFFLTDLGEAGSGTITIDGGNGGAGDNDTLQLTSDVSFADITLTPSSDPGALSGSFTMADGTVVNFSDIENIICFTPGTMILTETGERPIESLRIGDRVITRDHGAQPLRWVGTSTVPGRGTFAPVRVGREVIGARRDLLVSPQHRLLFEGYDCELLFGTDEVLAAAAHLEDGLSVMRSPRPLVTYIHLMFDRHEVIYAEGAPTESFFAGEVGLAAISGHAREELFTAFPALRSDPASYGATARTCLKAHEARLLMPEHSALPLAA
;
A
#
# COMPACT_ATOMS: atom_id res chain seq x y z
N MET A 1 21.21 -28.02 5.49
CA MET A 1 21.10 -28.78 4.23
C MET A 1 20.95 -27.69 3.21
N PRO A 2 21.97 -27.43 2.40
CA PRO A 2 21.92 -26.40 1.37
C PRO A 2 20.77 -26.72 0.40
N THR A 3 19.81 -25.80 0.37
CA THR A 3 18.77 -25.73 -0.65
C THR A 3 18.94 -24.36 -1.28
N TYR A 4 19.05 -24.32 -2.60
CA TYR A 4 19.35 -23.13 -3.38
C TYR A 4 18.62 -23.20 -4.72
N THR A 5 18.23 -22.04 -5.25
CA THR A 5 17.63 -21.92 -6.59
C THR A 5 18.67 -21.39 -7.55
N VAL A 6 18.69 -21.90 -8.78
CA VAL A 6 19.56 -21.44 -9.86
C VAL A 6 18.79 -21.39 -11.17
N GLY A 7 19.14 -20.44 -12.03
CA GLY A 7 18.72 -20.39 -13.42
C GLY A 7 19.44 -21.44 -14.26
N ILE A 8 18.71 -22.07 -15.20
CA ILE A 8 19.25 -23.01 -16.18
C ILE A 8 18.82 -22.65 -17.61
N TYR A 9 19.76 -22.72 -18.55
CA TYR A 9 19.47 -22.46 -19.96
C TYR A 9 18.93 -23.74 -20.64
N ASP A 10 17.86 -23.62 -21.44
CA ASP A 10 17.29 -24.73 -22.25
C ASP A 10 18.14 -25.06 -23.49
N VAL A 11 19.42 -25.35 -23.23
CA VAL A 11 20.39 -25.85 -24.20
C VAL A 11 21.39 -26.73 -23.45
N ASP A 12 21.70 -27.88 -24.03
CA ASP A 12 22.77 -28.76 -23.55
C ASP A 12 24.13 -28.18 -23.99
N PRO A 13 25.04 -27.84 -23.04
CA PRO A 13 26.25 -27.08 -23.33
C PRO A 13 27.22 -27.82 -24.26
N VAL A 14 27.16 -29.15 -24.33
CA VAL A 14 28.03 -29.95 -25.23
C VAL A 14 27.75 -29.66 -26.72
N ASN A 15 26.59 -29.08 -27.04
CA ASN A 15 26.20 -28.70 -28.39
C ASN A 15 26.64 -27.27 -28.78
N VAL A 16 27.14 -26.48 -27.82
CA VAL A 16 27.52 -25.07 -28.00
C VAL A 16 29.00 -24.84 -27.69
N LEU A 17 29.47 -25.32 -26.53
CA LEU A 17 30.82 -25.10 -26.02
C LEU A 17 31.85 -26.05 -26.64
N SER A 18 33.13 -25.69 -26.56
CA SER A 18 34.20 -26.56 -27.04
C SER A 18 34.51 -27.63 -26.00
N THR A 19 34.64 -28.89 -26.43
CA THR A 19 35.15 -30.00 -25.59
C THR A 19 36.66 -30.21 -25.78
N THR A 20 37.34 -29.26 -26.42
CA THR A 20 38.78 -29.27 -26.68
C THR A 20 39.45 -28.16 -25.88
N ILE A 21 40.38 -28.51 -24.99
CA ILE A 21 41.19 -27.55 -24.23
C ILE A 21 41.96 -26.62 -25.19
N GLY A 22 41.88 -25.31 -24.96
CA GLY A 22 42.37 -24.26 -25.86
C GLY A 22 41.51 -24.05 -27.12
N GLY A 23 40.31 -24.65 -27.16
CA GLY A 23 39.29 -24.42 -28.18
C GLY A 23 38.36 -23.28 -27.77
N THR A 24 37.93 -22.49 -28.74
CA THR A 24 37.00 -21.37 -28.52
C THR A 24 35.62 -21.69 -29.10
N ALA A 25 34.57 -21.40 -28.33
CA ALA A 25 33.18 -21.38 -28.79
C ALA A 25 32.61 -19.96 -28.75
N ILE A 26 31.50 -19.74 -29.46
CA ILE A 26 30.66 -18.56 -29.31
C ILE A 26 29.36 -19.04 -28.67
N TRP A 27 28.93 -18.41 -27.57
CA TRP A 27 27.65 -18.75 -26.95
C TRP A 27 26.50 -18.34 -27.89
N THR A 28 25.62 -19.30 -28.18
CA THR A 28 24.44 -19.13 -29.03
C THR A 28 23.14 -19.44 -28.29
N GLY A 29 23.17 -19.54 -26.96
CA GLY A 29 21.98 -19.60 -26.12
C GLY A 29 21.35 -18.22 -25.92
N ALA A 30 20.38 -18.16 -25.01
CA ALA A 30 19.79 -16.91 -24.53
C ALA A 30 20.76 -16.14 -23.60
N ASN A 31 20.45 -14.87 -23.31
CA ASN A 31 21.14 -14.06 -22.29
C ASN A 31 20.69 -14.49 -20.89
N THR A 32 19.38 -14.60 -20.69
CA THR A 32 18.78 -15.09 -19.46
C THR A 32 18.46 -16.60 -19.53
N PRO A 33 18.55 -17.32 -18.41
CA PRO A 33 18.02 -18.66 -18.24
C PRO A 33 16.54 -18.75 -18.61
N SER A 34 16.16 -19.87 -19.24
CA SER A 34 14.78 -20.10 -19.69
C SER A 34 14.05 -21.11 -18.79
N GLY A 35 14.51 -21.24 -17.56
CA GLY A 35 14.01 -22.15 -16.55
C GLY A 35 14.83 -22.11 -15.27
N THR A 36 14.30 -22.70 -14.21
CA THR A 36 14.83 -22.64 -12.85
C THR A 36 14.98 -24.05 -12.25
N ALA A 37 15.91 -24.20 -11.32
CA ALA A 37 16.13 -25.42 -10.55
C ALA A 37 16.34 -25.09 -9.07
N THR A 38 15.36 -25.37 -8.22
CA THR A 38 15.53 -25.36 -6.76
C THR A 38 16.13 -26.69 -6.34
N ILE A 39 17.45 -26.71 -6.18
CA ILE A 39 18.26 -27.87 -5.84
C ILE A 39 18.33 -28.00 -4.31
N THR A 40 18.19 -29.23 -3.81
CA THR A 40 18.45 -29.60 -2.42
C THR A 40 19.51 -30.68 -2.40
N ASP A 41 20.64 -30.34 -1.79
CA ASP A 41 21.76 -31.24 -1.58
C ASP A 41 21.93 -31.53 -0.08
N ASN A 42 22.23 -32.78 0.22
CA ASN A 42 22.36 -33.32 1.57
C ASN A 42 23.77 -33.85 1.85
N GLU A 43 24.71 -33.67 0.93
CA GLU A 43 26.07 -34.19 1.05
C GLU A 43 26.97 -33.29 1.93
N PRO A 44 27.93 -33.87 2.67
CA PRO A 44 28.60 -33.15 3.75
C PRO A 44 29.88 -32.44 3.30
N GLY A 45 30.01 -31.16 3.66
CA GLY A 45 31.24 -30.40 3.39
C GLY A 45 31.14 -29.66 2.08
N ILE A 46 32.14 -29.80 1.19
CA ILE A 46 32.14 -29.12 -0.12
C ILE A 46 31.12 -29.73 -1.09
N GLU A 47 30.92 -31.06 -1.02
CA GLU A 47 30.00 -31.81 -1.87
C GLU A 47 28.61 -31.17 -1.86
N GLY A 48 28.06 -30.84 -0.68
CA GLY A 48 26.77 -30.17 -0.53
C GLY A 48 26.60 -28.81 -1.23
N PHE A 49 27.68 -28.20 -1.70
CA PHE A 49 27.67 -26.91 -2.41
C PHE A 49 28.02 -27.05 -3.90
N THR A 50 28.33 -28.26 -4.37
CA THR A 50 28.82 -28.48 -5.72
C THR A 50 28.01 -29.52 -6.45
N ILE A 51 27.72 -29.32 -7.74
CA ILE A 51 27.05 -30.33 -8.55
C ILE A 51 28.08 -31.09 -9.37
N ASP A 52 28.26 -32.37 -9.04
CA ASP A 52 29.23 -33.25 -9.69
C ASP A 52 28.59 -34.51 -10.29
N SER A 53 29.41 -35.48 -10.71
CA SER A 53 28.91 -36.65 -11.43
C SER A 53 28.35 -37.72 -10.49
N ARG A 54 27.22 -38.29 -10.91
CA ARG A 54 26.62 -39.44 -10.23
C ARG A 54 27.50 -40.69 -10.15
N ASN A 55 28.54 -40.83 -10.98
CA ASN A 55 29.38 -42.04 -10.99
C ASN A 55 30.68 -41.87 -10.20
N ALA A 56 31.46 -40.81 -10.48
CA ALA A 56 32.75 -40.58 -9.83
C ALA A 56 32.58 -39.85 -8.49
N GLY A 57 31.91 -38.70 -8.48
CA GLY A 57 31.64 -37.94 -7.26
C GLY A 57 30.60 -38.60 -6.35
N GLY A 58 29.53 -39.14 -6.95
CA GLY A 58 28.51 -39.93 -6.26
C GLY A 58 27.15 -39.24 -6.13
N GLU A 59 27.06 -38.01 -6.64
CA GLU A 59 25.95 -37.06 -6.58
C GLU A 59 24.54 -37.63 -6.31
N THR A 60 23.94 -37.14 -5.24
CA THR A 60 22.63 -37.52 -4.71
C THR A 60 21.59 -36.40 -4.67
N ALA A 61 21.98 -35.16 -5.00
CA ALA A 61 21.13 -33.97 -5.01
C ALA A 61 19.81 -34.18 -5.75
N THR A 62 18.76 -33.52 -5.25
CA THR A 62 17.42 -33.55 -5.84
C THR A 62 16.87 -32.14 -5.99
N ALA A 63 16.28 -31.86 -7.15
CA ALA A 63 15.74 -30.55 -7.48
C ALA A 63 14.26 -30.58 -7.86
N THR A 64 13.59 -29.45 -7.66
CA THR A 64 12.40 -29.08 -8.43
C THR A 64 12.85 -28.23 -9.60
N VAL A 65 12.61 -28.70 -10.83
CA VAL A 65 13.07 -28.03 -12.04
C VAL A 65 11.88 -27.63 -12.91
N THR A 66 11.86 -26.38 -13.38
CA THR A 66 10.84 -25.85 -14.30
C THR A 66 11.52 -25.26 -15.53
N VAL A 67 11.18 -25.75 -16.74
CA VAL A 67 11.71 -25.23 -18.02
C VAL A 67 10.59 -25.28 -19.05
N GLY A 68 10.40 -24.19 -19.81
CA GLY A 68 9.43 -24.14 -20.92
C GLY A 68 8.00 -24.55 -20.54
N GLY A 69 7.52 -24.12 -19.37
CA GLY A 69 6.19 -24.47 -18.84
C GLY A 69 6.03 -25.92 -18.36
N SER A 70 7.11 -26.70 -18.28
CA SER A 70 7.10 -28.07 -17.75
C SER A 70 7.87 -28.15 -16.44
N THR A 71 7.30 -28.81 -15.41
CA THR A 71 7.91 -28.91 -14.07
C THR A 71 8.28 -30.35 -13.69
N SER A 72 9.24 -30.50 -12.78
CA SER A 72 9.79 -31.78 -12.33
C SER A 72 10.29 -31.71 -10.88
N THR A 73 9.35 -31.88 -9.95
CA THR A 73 9.56 -31.84 -8.50
C THR A 73 10.35 -33.04 -7.98
N GLY A 74 11.33 -32.79 -7.09
CA GLY A 74 12.08 -33.82 -6.36
C GLY A 74 12.82 -34.84 -7.23
N ARG A 75 13.28 -34.44 -8.42
CA ARG A 75 14.04 -35.30 -9.34
C ARG A 75 15.52 -35.21 -9.03
N ARG A 76 16.25 -36.33 -9.20
CA ARG A 76 17.70 -36.30 -9.03
C ARG A 76 18.33 -35.45 -10.14
N VAL A 77 19.27 -34.60 -9.75
CA VAL A 77 20.12 -33.82 -10.64
C VAL A 77 21.59 -34.18 -10.41
N TYR A 78 22.42 -34.01 -11.44
CA TYR A 78 23.89 -34.19 -11.40
C TYR A 78 24.51 -33.65 -12.68
N ALA A 79 25.83 -33.43 -12.65
CA ALA A 79 26.62 -33.14 -13.85
C ALA A 79 26.84 -34.42 -14.68
N GLU A 80 26.67 -34.34 -16.01
CA GLU A 80 27.21 -35.34 -16.95
C GLU A 80 28.60 -34.93 -17.46
N GLU A 81 28.77 -33.63 -17.74
CA GLU A 81 30.03 -33.03 -18.14
C GLU A 81 30.25 -31.70 -17.42
N SER A 82 31.51 -31.25 -17.35
CA SER A 82 31.89 -29.95 -16.81
C SER A 82 33.00 -29.29 -17.64
N TRP A 83 33.08 -27.97 -17.54
CA TRP A 83 34.07 -27.10 -18.19
C TRP A 83 34.58 -26.07 -17.20
N THR A 84 35.88 -25.75 -17.25
CA THR A 84 36.37 -24.42 -16.84
C THR A 84 36.47 -23.57 -18.10
N LEU A 85 35.79 -22.43 -18.12
CA LEU A 85 35.82 -21.48 -19.24
C LEU A 85 36.64 -20.23 -18.89
N LEU A 86 37.03 -19.50 -19.94
CA LEU A 86 37.57 -18.15 -19.89
C LEU A 86 36.71 -17.26 -20.80
N ASP A 87 36.07 -16.22 -20.25
CA ASP A 87 35.50 -15.16 -21.09
C ASP A 87 36.66 -14.38 -21.72
N THR A 88 36.74 -14.42 -23.05
CA THR A 88 37.82 -13.77 -23.81
C THR A 88 37.75 -12.23 -23.82
N VAL A 89 36.67 -11.65 -23.28
CA VAL A 89 36.46 -10.19 -23.16
C VAL A 89 36.82 -9.69 -21.76
N THR A 90 36.28 -10.29 -20.69
CA THR A 90 36.55 -9.86 -19.30
C THR A 90 37.86 -10.44 -18.75
N GLY A 91 38.25 -11.64 -19.21
CA GLY A 91 39.37 -12.40 -18.67
C GLY A 91 39.02 -13.20 -17.40
N GLN A 92 37.75 -13.27 -17.03
CA GLN A 92 37.24 -14.06 -15.91
C GLN A 92 37.19 -15.55 -16.27
N THR A 93 37.49 -16.40 -15.28
CA THR A 93 37.34 -17.85 -15.37
C THR A 93 36.26 -18.33 -14.42
N PHE A 94 35.47 -19.31 -14.87
CA PHE A 94 34.29 -19.81 -14.18
C PHE A 94 33.93 -21.21 -14.69
N GLU A 95 33.11 -21.94 -13.94
CA GLU A 95 32.74 -23.30 -14.25
C GLU A 95 31.33 -23.40 -14.85
N VAL A 96 31.15 -24.38 -15.75
CA VAL A 96 29.87 -24.69 -16.42
C VAL A 96 29.68 -26.19 -16.41
N ILE A 97 28.45 -26.68 -16.23
CA ILE A 97 28.11 -28.10 -16.28
C ILE A 97 26.92 -28.40 -17.20
N THR A 98 26.89 -29.63 -17.72
CA THR A 98 25.67 -30.25 -18.24
C THR A 98 24.83 -30.72 -17.05
N LEU A 99 23.88 -29.92 -16.59
CA LEU A 99 22.94 -30.32 -15.55
C LEU A 99 21.92 -31.32 -16.13
N ARG A 100 21.96 -32.56 -15.65
CA ARG A 100 21.01 -33.60 -16.07
C ARG A 100 19.87 -33.74 -15.08
N VAL A 101 18.63 -33.66 -15.56
CA VAL A 101 17.41 -33.85 -14.76
C VAL A 101 16.81 -35.24 -15.03
N VAL A 102 16.74 -36.09 -14.01
CA VAL A 102 16.31 -37.50 -14.20
C VAL A 102 14.79 -37.64 -14.28
N GLY A 103 14.27 -37.40 -15.48
CA GLY A 103 12.87 -37.63 -15.88
C GLY A 103 11.88 -36.67 -15.24
N GLY A 104 10.58 -36.86 -15.54
CA GLY A 104 9.55 -35.85 -15.28
C GLY A 104 9.26 -35.01 -16.53
N GLY A 105 8.47 -33.94 -16.39
CA GLY A 105 8.14 -33.02 -17.50
C GLY A 105 9.35 -32.23 -18.03
N ALA A 106 10.22 -31.75 -17.13
CA ALA A 106 11.50 -31.10 -17.42
C ALA A 106 12.67 -32.09 -17.32
N GLY A 107 12.47 -33.33 -17.75
CA GLY A 107 13.54 -34.34 -17.79
C GLY A 107 14.43 -34.13 -19.01
N GLY A 108 15.61 -33.51 -18.83
CA GLY A 108 16.50 -33.12 -19.92
C GLY A 108 17.97 -32.98 -19.53
N TYR A 109 18.72 -32.30 -20.40
CA TYR A 109 20.10 -31.86 -20.21
C TYR A 109 20.12 -30.36 -20.47
N TYR A 110 20.66 -29.61 -19.52
CA TYR A 110 20.59 -28.15 -19.47
C TYR A 110 21.97 -27.57 -19.19
N THR A 111 22.20 -26.30 -19.52
CA THR A 111 23.41 -25.60 -19.10
C THR A 111 23.15 -24.97 -17.73
N LEU A 112 23.95 -25.33 -16.74
CA LEU A 112 24.11 -24.56 -15.51
C LEU A 112 25.51 -23.95 -15.52
N SER A 113 25.60 -22.67 -15.25
CA SER A 113 26.82 -21.86 -15.34
C SER A 113 26.97 -21.10 -14.02
N GLU A 114 28.20 -20.95 -13.53
CA GLU A 114 28.46 -20.10 -12.37
C GLU A 114 28.26 -18.62 -12.65
N ILE A 115 28.45 -18.15 -13.90
CA ILE A 115 28.17 -16.76 -14.27
C ILE A 115 27.31 -16.66 -15.53
N PRO A 116 26.65 -15.52 -15.79
CA PRO A 116 25.77 -15.31 -16.94
C PRO A 116 26.48 -15.53 -18.29
N LEU A 117 25.80 -16.24 -19.20
CA LEU A 117 26.34 -16.55 -20.52
C LEU A 117 25.82 -15.58 -21.59
N VAL A 118 26.69 -14.68 -22.04
CA VAL A 118 26.35 -13.57 -22.92
C VAL A 118 26.24 -14.01 -24.39
N PRO A 119 25.11 -13.80 -25.09
CA PRO A 119 24.94 -14.22 -26.48
C PRO A 119 25.93 -13.55 -27.44
N GLY A 120 26.56 -14.34 -28.31
CA GLY A 120 27.58 -13.86 -29.23
C GLY A 120 28.97 -13.62 -28.58
N ARG A 121 29.10 -13.79 -27.26
CA ARG A 121 30.39 -13.78 -26.54
C ARG A 121 31.20 -15.01 -26.89
N SER A 122 32.53 -14.88 -26.89
CA SER A 122 33.43 -16.01 -27.13
C SER A 122 34.12 -16.46 -25.85
N TYR A 123 34.03 -17.76 -25.59
CA TYR A 123 34.61 -18.41 -24.43
C TYR A 123 35.70 -19.40 -24.87
N GLU A 124 36.84 -19.41 -24.20
CA GLU A 124 37.91 -20.41 -24.38
C GLU A 124 37.80 -21.50 -23.32
N THR A 125 37.81 -22.77 -23.73
CA THR A 125 37.78 -23.91 -22.81
C THR A 125 39.17 -24.14 -22.21
N LEU A 126 39.31 -23.92 -20.90
CA LEU A 126 40.55 -24.14 -20.16
C LEU A 126 40.66 -25.58 -19.64
N ASP A 127 39.55 -26.17 -19.20
CA ASP A 127 39.46 -27.58 -18.82
C ASP A 127 38.10 -28.18 -19.22
N TYR A 128 38.01 -29.51 -19.32
CA TYR A 128 36.80 -30.24 -19.68
C TYR A 128 36.82 -31.68 -19.14
N ASN A 129 35.77 -32.08 -18.42
CA ASN A 129 35.59 -33.42 -17.85
C ASN A 129 34.22 -34.01 -18.22
N THR A 130 34.15 -35.35 -18.29
CA THR A 130 32.94 -36.13 -18.64
C THR A 130 32.47 -37.06 -17.53
N ASP A 131 33.04 -36.94 -16.33
CA ASP A 131 32.65 -37.66 -15.11
C ASP A 131 33.21 -36.88 -13.90
N PRO A 132 32.85 -35.58 -13.72
CA PRO A 132 33.45 -34.71 -12.70
C PRO A 132 33.28 -35.20 -11.26
N ASP A 133 34.27 -34.95 -10.41
CA ASP A 133 34.31 -35.31 -8.98
C ASP A 133 35.04 -34.19 -8.21
N VAL A 134 34.34 -33.49 -7.31
CA VAL A 134 34.91 -32.38 -6.54
C VAL A 134 36.08 -32.84 -5.65
N ASN A 135 36.06 -34.09 -5.18
CA ASN A 135 37.11 -34.68 -4.34
C ASN A 135 38.34 -35.10 -5.15
N ALA A 136 38.18 -35.38 -6.46
CA ALA A 136 39.29 -35.55 -7.39
C ALA A 136 40.00 -34.22 -7.70
N GLY A 137 39.33 -33.10 -7.47
CA GLY A 137 39.77 -31.76 -7.86
C GLY A 137 39.48 -31.46 -9.33
N ASP A 138 38.46 -32.10 -9.89
CA ASP A 138 37.95 -31.82 -11.23
C ASP A 138 37.06 -30.56 -11.21
N PRO A 139 36.88 -29.86 -12.35
CA PRO A 139 35.95 -28.75 -12.43
C PRO A 139 34.51 -29.22 -12.18
N VAL A 140 33.79 -28.48 -11.34
CA VAL A 140 32.40 -28.69 -10.91
C VAL A 140 31.74 -27.33 -10.75
N PHE A 141 30.42 -27.26 -10.92
CA PHE A 141 29.67 -26.06 -10.52
C PHE A 141 29.66 -25.95 -9.00
N ASN A 142 29.92 -24.76 -8.45
CA ASN A 142 29.83 -24.44 -7.03
C ASN A 142 28.83 -23.29 -6.78
N ILE A 143 27.82 -23.52 -5.95
CA ILE A 143 26.81 -22.48 -5.63
C ILE A 143 27.40 -21.26 -4.92
N ASN A 144 28.57 -21.37 -4.27
CA ASN A 144 29.23 -20.21 -3.65
C ASN A 144 29.93 -19.29 -4.66
N ASP A 145 30.11 -19.76 -5.90
CA ASP A 145 30.68 -19.00 -7.02
C ASP A 145 29.59 -18.69 -8.08
N TYR A 146 28.33 -19.04 -7.80
CA TYR A 146 27.16 -18.74 -8.65
C TYR A 146 26.71 -17.29 -8.51
N VAL A 147 26.46 -16.70 -9.67
CA VAL A 147 25.86 -15.41 -9.93
C VAL A 147 24.48 -15.64 -10.57
N GLU A 148 23.44 -15.00 -10.04
CA GLU A 148 22.09 -15.04 -10.62
C GLU A 148 22.11 -14.33 -11.99
N PRO A 149 21.64 -14.96 -13.09
CA PRO A 149 21.63 -14.27 -14.36
C PRO A 149 20.31 -13.55 -14.64
N GLY A 150 20.37 -12.23 -14.68
CA GLY A 150 19.33 -11.39 -15.26
C GLY A 150 19.84 -10.01 -15.64
N ASP A 151 18.95 -9.02 -15.65
CA ASP A 151 19.26 -7.60 -15.91
C ASP A 151 18.92 -6.76 -14.64
N GLU A 152 18.71 -7.41 -13.48
CA GLU A 152 18.43 -6.80 -12.18
C GLU A 152 19.71 -6.32 -11.48
N VAL A 153 19.59 -5.34 -10.57
CA VAL A 153 20.70 -4.69 -9.86
C VAL A 153 20.61 -4.95 -8.37
N ASP A 154 21.57 -5.71 -7.83
CA ASP A 154 21.58 -6.16 -6.44
C ASP A 154 22.44 -5.28 -5.51
N GLY A 155 21.81 -4.76 -4.45
CA GLY A 155 22.45 -4.17 -3.27
C GLY A 155 23.01 -5.22 -2.30
N THR A 156 23.46 -4.79 -1.10
CA THR A 156 24.03 -5.72 -0.12
C THR A 156 23.28 -5.70 1.23
N ALA A 157 24.00 -5.88 2.34
CA ALA A 157 23.47 -5.79 3.70
C ALA A 157 24.08 -4.57 4.44
N ALA A 158 24.36 -3.50 3.69
CA ALA A 158 24.94 -2.26 4.15
C ALA A 158 24.30 -1.07 3.42
N SER A 159 24.14 0.04 4.13
CA SER A 159 23.64 1.30 3.56
C SER A 159 24.54 1.80 2.41
N GLU A 160 24.01 1.78 1.20
CA GLU A 160 24.69 2.02 -0.06
C GLU A 160 24.06 3.19 -0.85
N THR A 161 24.49 3.35 -2.09
CA THR A 161 23.93 4.34 -3.02
C THR A 161 23.97 3.70 -4.40
N ILE A 162 22.80 3.29 -4.87
CA ILE A 162 22.58 2.58 -6.12
C ILE A 162 22.14 3.64 -7.14
N ASP A 163 23.13 4.22 -7.82
CA ASP A 163 22.94 5.14 -8.94
C ASP A 163 23.63 4.58 -10.20
N ALA A 164 23.55 5.27 -11.34
CA ALA A 164 24.17 4.84 -12.60
C ALA A 164 25.72 4.76 -12.60
N THR A 165 26.36 4.80 -11.42
CA THR A 165 27.77 4.48 -11.18
C THR A 165 27.99 3.29 -10.24
N TYR A 166 26.93 2.80 -9.59
CA TYR A 166 26.90 1.50 -8.93
C TYR A 166 26.99 0.40 -9.98
N VAL A 167 27.74 -0.64 -9.64
CA VAL A 167 27.85 -1.89 -10.39
C VAL A 167 27.95 -2.98 -9.34
N ASP A 168 27.05 -3.94 -9.38
CA ASP A 168 26.98 -5.03 -8.41
C ASP A 168 28.10 -6.08 -8.61
N ALA A 169 27.92 -7.26 -8.02
CA ALA A 169 28.86 -8.36 -8.13
C ALA A 169 28.92 -8.97 -9.55
N ASP A 170 27.87 -8.75 -10.34
CA ASP A 170 27.49 -9.58 -11.48
C ASP A 170 27.78 -8.82 -12.79
N GLY A 171 27.74 -7.49 -12.69
CA GLY A 171 28.23 -6.53 -13.68
C GLY A 171 27.19 -5.49 -14.07
N ASP A 172 26.05 -5.49 -13.39
CA ASP A 172 24.83 -4.82 -13.78
C ASP A 172 24.63 -3.53 -12.98
N SER A 173 23.89 -2.59 -13.56
CA SER A 173 23.86 -1.19 -13.14
C SER A 173 22.64 -0.48 -13.69
N VAL A 174 21.98 0.32 -12.86
CA VAL A 174 20.87 1.18 -13.29
C VAL A 174 21.31 2.11 -14.43
N GLY A 175 20.50 2.17 -15.48
CA GLY A 175 20.95 2.39 -16.84
C GLY A 175 20.27 3.55 -17.54
N GLY A 176 19.27 3.24 -18.35
CA GLY A 176 18.63 4.16 -19.30
C GLY A 176 17.56 3.48 -20.16
N GLY A 177 16.92 2.49 -19.55
CA GLY A 177 15.73 1.76 -19.95
C GLY A 177 15.29 0.93 -18.72
N ASP A 178 14.13 0.30 -18.83
CA ASP A 178 13.45 -0.46 -17.78
C ASP A 178 14.39 -1.39 -16.96
N ASP A 179 14.76 -0.95 -15.74
CA ASP A 179 15.63 -1.67 -14.81
C ASP A 179 14.83 -2.33 -13.67
N THR A 180 15.41 -3.30 -12.96
CA THR A 180 14.86 -3.82 -11.69
C THR A 180 15.93 -3.79 -10.62
N VAL A 181 15.62 -3.32 -9.42
CA VAL A 181 16.60 -3.03 -8.36
C VAL A 181 16.14 -3.60 -7.02
N TYR A 182 17.04 -4.29 -6.34
CA TYR A 182 16.87 -4.76 -4.97
C TYR A 182 17.90 -4.05 -4.09
N ALA A 183 17.49 -3.13 -3.23
CA ALA A 183 18.43 -2.40 -2.39
C ALA A 183 19.06 -3.29 -1.30
N GLY A 184 18.39 -4.37 -0.91
CA GLY A 184 18.84 -5.26 0.15
C GLY A 184 18.65 -4.67 1.54
N ALA A 185 19.49 -5.05 2.51
CA ALA A 185 19.32 -4.59 3.89
C ALA A 185 20.23 -3.40 4.22
N GLY A 186 19.68 -2.26 4.62
CA GLY A 186 20.48 -1.11 5.00
C GLY A 186 19.72 0.15 5.40
N ASN A 187 19.98 1.21 4.65
CA ASN A 187 19.44 2.57 4.73
C ASN A 187 19.93 3.26 3.44
N ASP A 188 19.28 2.92 2.35
CA ASP A 188 19.80 2.95 1.00
C ASP A 188 19.26 4.11 0.18
N ILE A 189 19.98 4.46 -0.88
CA ILE A 189 19.59 5.53 -1.79
C ILE A 189 19.64 4.98 -3.20
N VAL A 190 18.47 4.72 -3.79
CA VAL A 190 18.31 4.21 -5.14
C VAL A 190 17.88 5.35 -6.07
N SER A 191 18.47 5.41 -7.27
CA SER A 191 18.04 6.27 -8.36
C SER A 191 18.13 5.49 -9.67
N SER A 192 17.00 4.97 -10.15
CA SER A 192 16.97 4.03 -11.28
C SER A 192 17.12 4.74 -12.64
N GLY A 193 16.39 5.83 -12.89
CA GLY A 193 16.80 6.89 -13.83
C GLY A 193 15.85 7.20 -14.99
N ASP A 194 16.17 6.71 -16.19
CA ASP A 194 15.34 6.87 -17.40
C ASP A 194 14.86 5.44 -17.77
N GLY A 195 13.59 5.08 -17.55
CA GLY A 195 13.11 3.71 -17.72
C GLY A 195 11.71 3.53 -17.15
N ASN A 196 11.06 2.39 -17.38
CA ASN A 196 9.93 1.95 -16.56
C ASN A 196 10.46 0.97 -15.52
N ASP A 197 10.91 1.47 -14.39
CA ASP A 197 11.76 0.73 -13.46
C ASP A 197 10.95 0.03 -12.37
N THR A 198 11.52 -0.99 -11.71
CA THR A 198 10.92 -1.65 -10.54
C THR A 198 11.94 -1.70 -9.40
N VAL A 199 11.65 -1.05 -8.27
CA VAL A 199 12.62 -0.88 -7.17
C VAL A 199 12.03 -1.36 -5.84
N TYR A 200 12.81 -2.16 -5.11
CA TYR A 200 12.53 -2.57 -3.74
C TYR A 200 13.57 -1.98 -2.80
N GLY A 201 13.15 -1.27 -1.74
CA GLY A 201 14.03 -0.79 -0.66
C GLY A 201 14.45 -1.90 0.31
N ASP A 202 13.63 -2.95 0.40
CA ASP A 202 13.87 -4.17 1.18
C ASP A 202 13.84 -4.00 2.72
N LEU A 203 15.00 -3.85 3.37
CA LEU A 203 15.10 -3.81 4.85
C LEU A 203 15.93 -2.60 5.31
N GLY A 204 15.29 -1.47 5.54
CA GLY A 204 15.98 -0.23 5.80
C GLY A 204 15.03 0.93 5.95
N SER A 205 15.60 2.13 6.15
CA SER A 205 14.87 3.39 5.95
C SER A 205 15.49 4.02 4.71
N ASP A 206 14.82 3.84 3.60
CA ASP A 206 15.41 3.89 2.28
C ASP A 206 14.88 5.10 1.50
N THR A 207 15.56 5.45 0.41
CA THR A 207 15.20 6.60 -0.44
C THR A 207 15.23 6.16 -1.88
N LEU A 208 14.05 5.97 -2.46
CA LEU A 208 13.85 5.42 -3.78
C LEU A 208 13.40 6.54 -4.73
N ILE A 209 14.12 6.71 -5.82
CA ILE A 209 13.84 7.71 -6.85
C ILE A 209 13.73 6.96 -8.18
N GLY A 210 12.52 6.90 -8.76
CA GLY A 210 12.29 6.27 -10.07
C GLY A 210 12.97 7.10 -11.16
N GLY A 211 12.29 8.16 -11.60
CA GLY A 211 12.89 9.28 -12.30
C GLY A 211 12.12 9.73 -13.53
N ALA A 212 12.12 8.92 -14.59
CA ALA A 212 11.55 9.28 -15.88
C ALA A 212 11.10 8.06 -16.71
N GLY A 213 9.82 7.74 -16.54
CA GLY A 213 9.04 6.68 -17.17
C GLY A 213 7.98 6.25 -16.17
N ASN A 214 7.35 5.11 -16.36
CA ASN A 214 6.30 4.64 -15.46
C ASN A 214 6.88 3.60 -14.49
N ASP A 215 7.21 4.04 -13.28
CA ASP A 215 8.01 3.29 -12.31
C ASP A 215 7.15 2.59 -11.24
N VAL A 216 7.68 1.53 -10.64
CA VAL A 216 7.05 0.82 -9.52
C VAL A 216 8.02 0.75 -8.34
N LEU A 217 7.73 1.48 -7.26
CA LEU A 217 8.58 1.62 -6.08
C LEU A 217 7.93 0.99 -4.85
N PHE A 218 8.62 0.07 -4.18
CA PHE A 218 8.22 -0.56 -2.93
C PHE A 218 9.21 -0.16 -1.82
N GLY A 219 8.72 0.38 -0.70
CA GLY A 219 9.57 0.67 0.47
C GLY A 219 10.21 -0.61 1.03
N GLY A 220 9.38 -1.53 1.51
CA GLY A 220 9.84 -2.77 2.14
C GLY A 220 10.22 -3.95 1.23
N GLU A 221 10.46 -5.09 1.90
CA GLU A 221 10.88 -6.40 1.36
C GLU A 221 10.16 -6.83 0.09
N GLN A 222 10.89 -7.31 -0.93
CA GLN A 222 10.28 -8.12 -1.97
C GLN A 222 9.56 -9.31 -1.30
N ASN A 223 8.29 -9.48 -1.66
CA ASN A 223 7.44 -10.57 -1.21
C ASN A 223 7.83 -11.94 -1.82
N THR A 224 9.06 -12.38 -1.52
CA THR A 224 9.69 -13.66 -1.92
C THR A 224 9.11 -14.86 -1.21
N SER A 225 8.40 -14.64 -0.11
CA SER A 225 7.95 -15.66 0.82
C SER A 225 6.45 -15.51 1.01
N SER A 226 5.69 -16.58 0.79
CA SER A 226 4.24 -16.58 0.96
C SER A 226 3.78 -17.45 2.12
N THR A 227 2.58 -17.18 2.63
CA THR A 227 1.85 -18.13 3.48
C THR A 227 0.56 -18.57 2.81
N GLY A 228 0.13 -19.79 3.11
CA GLY A 228 -1.20 -20.25 2.70
C GLY A 228 -2.28 -19.64 3.59
N ILE A 229 -3.27 -18.97 2.99
CA ILE A 229 -4.54 -18.63 3.66
C ILE A 229 -5.67 -19.46 3.03
N GLY A 230 -6.53 -19.99 3.90
CA GLY A 230 -7.49 -21.03 3.53
C GLY A 230 -6.82 -22.40 3.35
N GLY A 231 -7.59 -23.39 2.92
CA GLY A 231 -7.03 -24.59 2.32
C GLY A 231 -6.51 -25.70 3.23
N THR A 232 -7.43 -26.56 3.67
CA THR A 232 -7.10 -27.91 4.16
C THR A 232 -6.55 -28.85 3.06
N ASN A 233 -6.61 -28.44 1.79
CA ASN A 233 -6.35 -29.27 0.61
C ASN A 233 -7.16 -30.58 0.64
N THR A 234 -8.40 -30.50 1.15
CA THR A 234 -9.35 -31.60 1.17
C THR A 234 -10.55 -31.27 0.29
N VAL A 235 -11.12 -32.32 -0.32
CA VAL A 235 -12.35 -32.23 -1.11
C VAL A 235 -13.54 -32.30 -0.17
N GLY A 236 -14.48 -31.36 -0.29
CA GLY A 236 -15.71 -31.30 0.51
C GLY A 236 -16.63 -30.16 0.11
N THR A 237 -17.67 -29.93 0.92
CA THR A 237 -18.70 -28.89 0.68
C THR A 237 -18.39 -27.54 1.33
N SER A 238 -17.19 -27.37 1.89
CA SER A 238 -16.72 -26.10 2.49
C SER A 238 -15.31 -25.84 1.96
N PHE A 239 -15.09 -24.66 1.38
CA PHE A 239 -13.88 -24.33 0.63
C PHE A 239 -13.70 -22.81 0.51
N THR A 240 -12.54 -22.39 0.01
CA THR A 240 -12.19 -20.98 -0.22
C THR A 240 -12.50 -20.57 -1.66
N VAL A 241 -13.21 -19.46 -1.86
CA VAL A 241 -13.53 -18.86 -3.17
C VAL A 241 -12.85 -17.50 -3.31
N ILE A 242 -12.71 -16.99 -4.54
CA ILE A 242 -12.21 -15.63 -4.80
C ILE A 242 -13.37 -14.75 -5.25
N ASN A 243 -13.60 -13.62 -4.58
CA ASN A 243 -14.60 -12.63 -4.99
C ASN A 243 -14.06 -11.80 -6.17
N LEU A 244 -14.85 -11.74 -7.25
CA LEU A 244 -14.54 -11.01 -8.49
C LEU A 244 -15.35 -9.70 -8.64
N GLY A 245 -16.25 -9.40 -7.70
CA GLY A 245 -17.08 -8.19 -7.66
C GLY A 245 -18.57 -8.47 -7.91
N ASN A 246 -19.38 -7.39 -7.96
CA ASN A 246 -20.82 -7.45 -8.22
C ASN A 246 -21.13 -6.94 -9.63
N PHE A 247 -21.90 -7.71 -10.39
CA PHE A 247 -22.21 -7.47 -11.80
C PHE A 247 -23.71 -7.48 -12.07
N ALA A 248 -24.11 -7.00 -13.24
CA ALA A 248 -25.46 -7.23 -13.72
C ALA A 248 -25.70 -8.74 -13.93
N ASP A 249 -26.96 -9.15 -13.74
CA ASP A 249 -27.52 -10.46 -14.09
C ASP A 249 -27.11 -10.87 -15.52
N ILE A 250 -26.36 -11.97 -15.63
CA ILE A 250 -25.88 -12.51 -16.90
C ILE A 250 -26.77 -13.61 -17.49
N ASP A 251 -27.79 -14.07 -16.77
CA ASP A 251 -28.71 -15.14 -17.17
C ASP A 251 -30.21 -14.78 -17.01
N PRO A 252 -30.70 -13.73 -17.69
CA PRO A 252 -32.03 -13.19 -17.46
C PRO A 252 -33.20 -14.03 -18.03
N ASP A 253 -32.96 -15.19 -18.68
CA ASP A 253 -33.98 -16.13 -19.17
C ASP A 253 -33.82 -17.56 -18.65
N GLU A 254 -33.79 -17.69 -17.31
CA GLU A 254 -34.33 -18.68 -16.33
C GLU A 254 -35.23 -19.86 -16.82
N LEU A 255 -35.70 -19.80 -18.07
CA LEU A 255 -36.49 -20.82 -18.75
C LEU A 255 -35.65 -21.70 -19.68
N ASN A 256 -34.34 -21.45 -19.79
CA ASN A 256 -33.45 -22.19 -20.66
C ASN A 256 -32.26 -22.84 -19.93
N GLY A 257 -31.00 -22.56 -20.30
CA GLY A 257 -29.83 -23.33 -19.87
C GLY A 257 -28.57 -22.77 -20.54
N ILE A 258 -28.51 -21.44 -20.64
CA ILE A 258 -27.55 -20.67 -21.44
C ILE A 258 -27.47 -19.25 -20.87
N SER A 259 -26.38 -18.92 -20.19
CA SER A 259 -26.18 -17.56 -19.68
C SER A 259 -25.91 -16.57 -20.82
N GLU A 260 -26.97 -15.89 -21.26
CA GLU A 260 -27.02 -15.09 -22.48
C GLU A 260 -26.02 -13.95 -22.54
N ASN A 261 -25.62 -13.42 -21.38
CA ASN A 261 -24.65 -12.33 -21.26
C ASN A 261 -23.34 -12.77 -20.58
N ALA A 262 -22.98 -14.06 -20.58
CA ALA A 262 -21.70 -14.55 -20.04
C ALA A 262 -20.46 -13.79 -20.59
N ALA A 263 -20.55 -13.24 -21.80
CA ALA A 263 -19.49 -12.41 -22.38
C ALA A 263 -19.27 -11.06 -21.66
N ASP A 264 -20.20 -10.60 -20.81
CA ASP A 264 -20.09 -9.34 -20.06
C ASP A 264 -19.15 -9.47 -18.84
N LEU A 265 -18.78 -10.70 -18.44
CA LEU A 265 -17.73 -10.98 -17.44
C LEU A 265 -16.31 -11.09 -18.06
N LEU A 266 -16.13 -10.79 -19.35
CA LEU A 266 -14.79 -10.79 -19.95
C LEU A 266 -14.03 -9.51 -19.59
N GLY A 267 -12.95 -9.66 -18.84
CA GLY A 267 -12.18 -8.53 -18.30
C GLY A 267 -11.01 -8.97 -17.42
N VAL A 268 -10.33 -7.98 -16.86
CA VAL A 268 -9.29 -8.14 -15.83
C VAL A 268 -9.93 -7.93 -14.46
N TYR A 269 -9.58 -8.78 -13.51
CA TYR A 269 -10.06 -8.77 -12.14
C TYR A 269 -8.87 -8.66 -11.19
N GLY A 270 -8.94 -7.70 -10.28
CA GLY A 270 -7.80 -7.24 -9.48
C GLY A 270 -6.69 -6.63 -10.34
N GLY A 271 -5.54 -6.39 -9.72
CA GLY A 271 -4.39 -5.70 -10.30
C GLY A 271 -3.43 -5.28 -9.20
N ILE A 272 -2.42 -4.49 -9.56
CA ILE A 272 -1.57 -3.81 -8.58
C ILE A 272 -2.46 -2.89 -7.72
N GLY A 273 -2.27 -2.91 -6.40
CA GLY A 273 -3.08 -2.16 -5.42
C GLY A 273 -4.52 -2.64 -5.28
N SER A 274 -4.89 -3.77 -5.89
CA SER A 274 -6.23 -4.37 -5.82
C SER A 274 -6.17 -5.90 -5.94
N GLU A 275 -5.15 -6.50 -5.32
CA GLU A 275 -4.75 -7.87 -5.59
C GLU A 275 -5.80 -8.89 -5.13
N LEU A 276 -6.09 -9.86 -5.99
CA LEU A 276 -7.11 -10.89 -5.71
C LEU A 276 -6.76 -11.79 -4.52
N TYR A 277 -5.52 -11.82 -4.04
CA TYR A 277 -5.16 -12.51 -2.79
C TYR A 277 -5.84 -11.89 -1.55
N ASN A 278 -6.31 -10.64 -1.62
CA ASN A 278 -7.11 -9.99 -0.59
C ASN A 278 -8.59 -10.43 -0.63
N ASN A 279 -9.06 -10.98 -1.75
CA ASN A 279 -10.47 -11.25 -2.03
C ASN A 279 -10.90 -12.70 -1.70
N PHE A 280 -10.21 -13.38 -0.79
CA PHE A 280 -10.51 -14.76 -0.41
C PHE A 280 -11.66 -14.85 0.60
N GLU A 281 -12.73 -15.56 0.23
CA GLU A 281 -13.93 -15.75 1.06
C GLU A 281 -14.20 -17.21 1.38
N SER A 282 -14.85 -17.48 2.52
CA SER A 282 -15.23 -18.85 2.90
C SER A 282 -16.63 -19.20 2.40
N ALA A 283 -16.71 -20.21 1.53
CA ALA A 283 -17.96 -20.74 1.01
C ALA A 283 -18.34 -22.08 1.66
N THR A 284 -19.63 -22.35 1.76
CA THR A 284 -20.19 -23.68 2.06
C THR A 284 -21.46 -23.93 1.27
N VAL A 285 -21.51 -25.03 0.53
CA VAL A 285 -22.60 -25.39 -0.37
C VAL A 285 -23.48 -26.52 0.18
N PHE A 286 -24.72 -26.58 -0.29
CA PHE A 286 -25.75 -27.48 0.26
C PHE A 286 -26.48 -28.30 -0.81
N ASP A 287 -25.80 -29.30 -1.39
CA ASP A 287 -26.43 -30.34 -2.21
C ASP A 287 -27.53 -31.04 -1.39
N THR A 288 -28.77 -30.64 -1.67
CA THR A 288 -29.97 -31.03 -0.89
C THR A 288 -30.63 -32.26 -1.49
N ASN A 289 -30.39 -32.52 -2.78
CA ASN A 289 -30.95 -33.64 -3.53
C ASN A 289 -30.04 -34.90 -3.51
N ALA A 290 -28.76 -34.71 -3.19
CA ALA A 290 -27.67 -35.67 -3.10
C ALA A 290 -27.24 -36.33 -4.43
N ASP A 291 -27.25 -35.57 -5.53
CA ASP A 291 -26.83 -36.01 -6.86
C ASP A 291 -25.42 -35.55 -7.29
N THR A 292 -24.71 -34.81 -6.41
CA THR A 292 -23.35 -34.24 -6.56
C THR A 292 -23.24 -32.98 -7.41
N THR A 293 -24.34 -32.49 -7.97
CA THR A 293 -24.43 -31.19 -8.64
C THR A 293 -25.21 -30.22 -7.73
N LEU A 294 -24.95 -28.93 -7.88
CA LEU A 294 -25.78 -27.87 -7.36
C LEU A 294 -26.55 -27.29 -8.54
N GLU A 295 -27.87 -27.30 -8.44
CA GLU A 295 -28.74 -26.64 -9.41
C GLU A 295 -28.77 -25.12 -9.16
N ASP A 296 -28.69 -24.40 -10.26
CA ASP A 296 -28.92 -22.96 -10.45
C ASP A 296 -30.43 -22.62 -10.33
N ASN A 297 -30.81 -21.36 -10.53
CA ASN A 297 -32.23 -20.97 -10.66
C ASN A 297 -32.86 -21.43 -11.98
N ASP A 298 -32.03 -21.84 -12.93
CA ASP A 298 -32.38 -22.16 -14.30
C ASP A 298 -33.25 -23.43 -14.46
N THR A 299 -33.89 -23.57 -15.63
CA THR A 299 -34.81 -24.66 -16.01
C THR A 299 -36.06 -24.89 -15.11
N GLY A 300 -36.25 -24.11 -14.05
CA GLY A 300 -37.43 -24.17 -13.17
C GLY A 300 -37.44 -25.33 -12.18
N THR A 301 -36.26 -25.78 -11.73
CA THR A 301 -36.11 -26.70 -10.60
C THR A 301 -36.15 -25.93 -9.27
N THR A 302 -35.27 -26.19 -8.30
CA THR A 302 -35.23 -25.43 -7.04
C THR A 302 -33.78 -25.19 -6.66
N PRO A 303 -33.22 -23.99 -6.92
CA PRO A 303 -31.81 -23.71 -6.72
C PRO A 303 -31.31 -24.11 -5.34
N GLU A 304 -30.15 -24.77 -5.30
CA GLU A 304 -29.48 -25.07 -4.04
C GLU A 304 -28.80 -23.83 -3.45
N ASN A 305 -28.54 -23.87 -2.14
CA ASN A 305 -27.99 -22.72 -1.42
C ASN A 305 -26.46 -22.78 -1.37
N ILE A 306 -25.84 -21.62 -1.47
CA ILE A 306 -24.47 -21.37 -1.07
C ILE A 306 -24.45 -20.40 0.12
N VAL A 307 -23.54 -20.62 1.07
CA VAL A 307 -23.30 -19.74 2.20
C VAL A 307 -21.90 -19.18 2.07
N ILE A 308 -21.79 -17.88 1.79
CA ILE A 308 -20.52 -17.17 1.62
C ILE A 308 -20.37 -16.20 2.79
N ASN A 309 -19.25 -16.29 3.52
CA ASN A 309 -18.97 -15.50 4.73
C ASN A 309 -20.12 -15.46 5.77
N GLY A 310 -20.95 -16.52 5.80
CA GLY A 310 -22.10 -16.67 6.69
C GLY A 310 -23.43 -16.13 6.16
N VAL A 311 -23.45 -15.49 4.99
CA VAL A 311 -24.66 -15.06 4.27
C VAL A 311 -25.16 -16.18 3.38
N THR A 312 -26.43 -16.56 3.48
CA THR A 312 -27.06 -17.55 2.58
C THR A 312 -27.63 -16.86 1.35
N THR A 313 -27.19 -17.28 0.17
CA THR A 313 -27.76 -16.90 -1.14
C THR A 313 -27.91 -18.16 -2.02
N GLN A 314 -28.34 -17.98 -3.27
CA GLN A 314 -28.53 -19.04 -4.26
C GLN A 314 -27.62 -18.80 -5.47
N ILE A 315 -27.22 -19.88 -6.12
CA ILE A 315 -26.53 -19.81 -7.41
C ILE A 315 -27.56 -19.31 -8.43
N ASP A 316 -27.17 -18.29 -9.17
CA ASP A 316 -27.88 -17.84 -10.35
C ASP A 316 -27.37 -18.66 -11.55
N SER A 317 -26.10 -18.51 -11.90
CA SER A 317 -25.58 -19.16 -13.10
C SER A 317 -24.11 -19.57 -12.96
N THR A 318 -23.70 -20.62 -13.69
CA THR A 318 -22.34 -21.19 -13.63
C THR A 318 -21.73 -21.32 -15.02
N GLN A 319 -20.64 -20.60 -15.28
CA GLN A 319 -19.94 -20.64 -16.58
C GLN A 319 -18.47 -21.02 -16.43
N VAL A 320 -17.87 -21.38 -17.56
CA VAL A 320 -16.47 -21.79 -17.66
C VAL A 320 -15.77 -20.88 -18.66
N TYR A 321 -14.64 -20.28 -18.26
CA TYR A 321 -13.86 -19.35 -19.07
C TYR A 321 -12.45 -19.89 -19.31
N ASN A 322 -11.89 -19.62 -20.48
CA ASN A 322 -10.44 -19.65 -20.67
C ASN A 322 -9.86 -18.40 -20.03
N ALA A 323 -8.89 -18.54 -19.14
CA ALA A 323 -8.37 -17.44 -18.32
C ALA A 323 -6.84 -17.44 -18.21
N THR A 324 -6.29 -16.28 -17.85
CA THR A 324 -4.88 -16.11 -17.42
C THR A 324 -4.87 -15.63 -15.98
N VAL A 325 -3.97 -16.16 -15.17
CA VAL A 325 -3.61 -15.63 -13.86
C VAL A 325 -2.25 -14.91 -13.94
N THR A 326 -2.13 -13.81 -13.23
CA THR A 326 -0.89 -13.06 -12.98
C THR A 326 -0.64 -13.05 -11.48
N PHE A 327 0.58 -13.38 -11.07
CA PHE A 327 0.99 -13.43 -9.67
C PHE A 327 1.77 -12.17 -9.28
N THR A 328 1.97 -11.97 -7.97
CA THR A 328 2.72 -10.82 -7.42
C THR A 328 4.20 -10.83 -7.79
N ASP A 329 4.76 -11.98 -8.18
CA ASP A 329 6.13 -12.12 -8.71
C ASP A 329 6.22 -11.86 -10.23
N GLY A 330 5.18 -11.28 -10.83
CA GLY A 330 5.08 -11.04 -12.27
C GLY A 330 4.90 -12.29 -13.14
N SER A 331 4.97 -13.49 -12.56
CA SER A 331 4.77 -14.72 -13.31
C SER A 331 3.31 -14.89 -13.74
N THR A 332 3.09 -15.60 -14.85
CA THR A 332 1.75 -15.78 -15.44
C THR A 332 1.49 -17.22 -15.85
N GLY A 333 0.23 -17.61 -15.88
CA GLY A 333 -0.18 -18.92 -16.38
C GLY A 333 -1.62 -18.94 -16.91
N THR A 334 -1.89 -19.82 -17.86
CA THR A 334 -3.24 -20.02 -18.40
C THR A 334 -3.95 -21.17 -17.70
N PHE A 335 -5.22 -20.99 -17.36
CA PHE A 335 -6.04 -21.99 -16.68
C PHE A 335 -7.50 -21.94 -17.14
N THR A 336 -8.30 -22.91 -16.71
CA THR A 336 -9.75 -22.92 -16.92
C THR A 336 -10.46 -22.41 -15.67
N ALA A 337 -11.17 -21.29 -15.77
CA ALA A 337 -11.85 -20.65 -14.64
C ALA A 337 -13.33 -21.09 -14.58
N VAL A 338 -13.74 -21.75 -13.49
CA VAL A 338 -15.16 -21.96 -13.18
C VAL A 338 -15.67 -20.79 -12.35
N VAL A 339 -16.61 -20.03 -12.92
CA VAL A 339 -17.14 -18.80 -12.32
C VAL A 339 -18.63 -18.98 -12.07
N VAL A 340 -19.09 -18.40 -10.97
CA VAL A 340 -20.49 -18.43 -10.53
C VAL A 340 -20.97 -17.02 -10.27
N GLN A 341 -22.15 -16.67 -10.78
CA GLN A 341 -22.92 -15.52 -10.29
C GLN A 341 -23.97 -16.00 -9.28
N THR A 342 -24.23 -15.20 -8.24
CA THR A 342 -25.35 -15.40 -7.30
C THR A 342 -26.56 -14.57 -7.70
N VAL A 343 -27.74 -14.91 -7.19
CA VAL A 343 -28.99 -14.16 -7.46
C VAL A 343 -28.99 -12.70 -6.95
N ASP A 344 -27.95 -12.31 -6.19
CA ASP A 344 -27.71 -10.93 -5.74
C ASP A 344 -26.71 -10.17 -6.65
N GLY A 345 -26.19 -10.82 -7.69
CA GLY A 345 -25.27 -10.26 -8.70
C GLY A 345 -23.78 -10.47 -8.40
N ASP A 346 -23.42 -11.03 -7.24
CA ASP A 346 -22.03 -11.25 -6.84
C ASP A 346 -21.39 -12.39 -7.65
N VAL A 347 -20.16 -12.18 -8.12
CA VAL A 347 -19.42 -13.09 -9.00
C VAL A 347 -18.20 -13.66 -8.26
N TYR A 348 -18.04 -14.98 -8.31
CA TYR A 348 -16.97 -15.69 -7.60
C TYR A 348 -16.25 -16.70 -8.49
N LEU A 349 -14.93 -16.80 -8.35
CA LEU A 349 -14.16 -17.93 -8.87
C LEU A 349 -14.29 -19.11 -7.89
N MET A 350 -14.71 -20.25 -8.41
CA MET A 350 -14.86 -21.50 -7.65
C MET A 350 -13.58 -22.34 -7.72
N PRO A 351 -13.07 -22.86 -6.59
CA PRO A 351 -11.85 -23.68 -6.58
C PRO A 351 -12.10 -25.03 -7.24
N GLU A 352 -11.06 -25.62 -7.82
CA GLU A 352 -11.13 -26.88 -8.56
C GLU A 352 -11.75 -28.05 -7.78
N PHE A 353 -12.49 -28.93 -8.47
CA PHE A 353 -13.09 -30.11 -7.85
C PHE A 353 -12.14 -31.33 -7.78
N THR A 354 -11.00 -31.27 -8.50
CA THR A 354 -9.91 -32.25 -8.38
C THR A 354 -8.55 -31.57 -8.48
N ASN A 355 -7.52 -32.13 -7.84
CA ASN A 355 -6.21 -31.50 -7.81
C ASN A 355 -5.51 -31.76 -9.15
N ASN A 356 -5.56 -30.75 -10.02
CA ASN A 356 -5.09 -30.75 -11.40
C ASN A 356 -3.99 -29.68 -11.61
N ALA A 357 -3.69 -29.37 -12.87
CA ALA A 357 -2.70 -28.34 -13.21
C ALA A 357 -3.19 -26.92 -12.82
N ASP A 358 -4.47 -26.64 -13.00
CA ASP A 358 -5.11 -25.35 -12.68
C ASP A 358 -5.03 -25.07 -11.17
N ASN A 359 -5.40 -26.04 -10.32
CA ASN A 359 -5.24 -25.94 -8.87
C ASN A 359 -3.77 -25.76 -8.45
N LEU A 360 -2.85 -26.53 -9.04
CA LEU A 360 -1.41 -26.40 -8.72
C LEU A 360 -0.88 -25.02 -9.08
N LEU A 361 -1.31 -24.45 -10.21
CA LEU A 361 -0.98 -23.10 -10.65
C LEU A 361 -1.57 -22.05 -9.71
N LEU A 362 -2.89 -22.05 -9.48
CA LEU A 362 -3.53 -21.03 -8.62
C LEU A 362 -3.03 -21.05 -7.16
N THR A 363 -2.41 -22.14 -6.72
CA THR A 363 -1.77 -22.24 -5.39
C THR A 363 -0.24 -22.08 -5.39
N SER A 364 0.40 -21.66 -6.49
CA SER A 364 1.87 -21.56 -6.55
C SER A 364 2.47 -20.28 -5.98
N ALA A 365 1.78 -19.15 -6.13
CA ALA A 365 2.21 -17.83 -5.68
C ALA A 365 0.99 -16.93 -5.38
N PRO A 366 1.13 -15.78 -4.70
CA PRO A 366 0.01 -14.89 -4.42
C PRO A 366 -0.58 -14.31 -5.69
N ILE A 367 -1.91 -14.41 -5.83
CA ILE A 367 -2.63 -13.99 -7.05
C ILE A 367 -2.78 -12.47 -7.03
N GLN A 368 -2.16 -11.78 -7.99
CA GLN A 368 -2.34 -10.35 -8.21
C GLN A 368 -3.64 -10.12 -9.00
N SER A 369 -3.77 -10.72 -10.18
CA SER A 369 -4.94 -10.53 -11.05
C SER A 369 -5.31 -11.78 -11.85
N ILE A 370 -6.56 -11.83 -12.31
CA ILE A 370 -7.08 -12.85 -13.21
C ILE A 370 -7.76 -12.16 -14.39
N THR A 371 -7.44 -12.60 -15.62
CA THR A 371 -8.10 -12.13 -16.85
C THR A 371 -8.97 -13.23 -17.43
N LEU A 372 -10.28 -12.99 -17.55
CA LEU A 372 -11.20 -13.86 -18.27
C LEU A 372 -11.18 -13.52 -19.76
N LEU A 373 -10.62 -14.41 -20.59
CA LEU A 373 -10.30 -14.14 -22.00
C LEU A 373 -11.44 -14.46 -22.96
N SER A 374 -12.15 -15.56 -22.71
CA SER A 374 -13.27 -16.01 -23.54
C SER A 374 -14.09 -17.08 -22.82
N VAL A 375 -15.42 -17.01 -22.95
CA VAL A 375 -16.34 -18.10 -22.56
C VAL A 375 -15.93 -19.40 -23.26
N ASP A 376 -15.69 -20.45 -22.49
CA ASP A 376 -15.48 -21.83 -22.96
C ASP A 376 -16.81 -22.59 -22.97
N THR A 377 -17.56 -22.50 -21.86
CA THR A 377 -18.91 -23.04 -21.72
C THR A 377 -19.80 -22.01 -21.03
N ASP A 378 -21.00 -21.78 -21.58
CA ASP A 378 -22.02 -20.82 -21.14
C ASP A 378 -23.03 -21.39 -20.12
N ASP A 379 -23.01 -22.70 -19.91
CA ASP A 379 -23.58 -23.43 -18.75
C ASP A 379 -22.74 -24.72 -18.56
N SER A 380 -22.39 -25.05 -17.32
CA SER A 380 -21.83 -26.37 -16.97
C SER A 380 -22.46 -27.07 -15.76
N GLY A 381 -23.37 -26.41 -15.04
CA GLY A 381 -23.70 -26.71 -13.63
C GLY A 381 -22.48 -26.68 -12.68
N LEU A 382 -22.71 -26.76 -11.37
CA LEU A 382 -21.64 -26.70 -10.36
C LEU A 382 -21.51 -28.00 -9.55
N VAL A 383 -20.37 -28.70 -9.68
CA VAL A 383 -20.05 -29.86 -8.81
C VAL A 383 -19.94 -29.41 -7.34
N ALA A 384 -20.65 -30.10 -6.46
CA ALA A 384 -20.85 -29.70 -5.06
C ALA A 384 -19.64 -29.93 -4.13
N GLU A 385 -18.88 -31.02 -4.33
CA GLU A 385 -17.65 -31.28 -3.58
C GLU A 385 -16.46 -30.66 -4.33
N ARG A 386 -15.81 -29.66 -3.72
CA ARG A 386 -14.65 -28.94 -4.28
C ARG A 386 -13.46 -28.96 -3.33
N ILE A 387 -12.27 -28.66 -3.85
CA ILE A 387 -11.06 -28.55 -3.03
C ILE A 387 -11.10 -27.24 -2.26
N ASP A 388 -10.93 -27.35 -0.95
CA ASP A 388 -10.48 -26.22 -0.15
C ASP A 388 -9.01 -25.94 -0.48
N ALA A 389 -8.80 -25.04 -1.46
CA ALA A 389 -7.50 -24.72 -2.03
C ALA A 389 -6.65 -23.87 -1.07
N ASN A 390 -5.35 -24.17 -1.00
CA ASN A 390 -4.38 -23.46 -0.17
C ASN A 390 -3.75 -22.33 -1.01
N TYR A 391 -4.53 -21.29 -1.28
CA TYR A 391 -4.05 -20.12 -2.01
C TYR A 391 -2.95 -19.42 -1.22
N GLN A 392 -1.95 -18.90 -1.92
CA GLN A 392 -0.88 -18.16 -1.30
C GLN A 392 -1.28 -16.69 -1.14
N VAL A 393 -0.83 -16.08 -0.05
CA VAL A 393 -0.83 -14.63 0.18
C VAL A 393 0.61 -14.19 0.47
N PRO A 394 0.94 -12.90 0.33
CA PRO A 394 2.22 -12.38 0.78
C PRO A 394 2.57 -12.80 2.22
N LEU A 395 3.86 -12.95 2.53
CA LEU A 395 4.28 -12.58 3.88
C LEU A 395 4.19 -11.07 3.96
N THR A 396 3.49 -10.58 4.98
CA THR A 396 3.66 -9.19 5.43
C THR A 396 5.14 -8.98 5.73
N GLY A 397 5.76 -8.01 5.06
CA GLY A 397 7.15 -7.64 5.31
C GLY A 397 7.40 -7.43 6.81
N THR A 398 8.61 -7.76 7.28
CA THR A 398 8.91 -7.61 8.72
C THR A 398 9.51 -6.26 9.09
N ASP A 399 9.71 -5.39 8.11
CA ASP A 399 10.09 -4.01 8.38
C ASP A 399 8.95 -3.21 9.02
N THR A 400 9.34 -2.16 9.72
CA THR A 400 8.49 -1.14 10.37
C THR A 400 9.22 0.20 10.33
N SER A 401 9.95 0.42 9.25
CA SER A 401 10.85 1.53 9.01
C SER A 401 10.17 2.52 8.06
N GLY A 402 10.59 3.79 8.10
CA GLY A 402 9.95 4.84 7.31
C GLY A 402 10.77 5.20 6.08
N ASP A 403 10.21 5.00 4.90
CA ASP A 403 10.86 5.14 3.60
C ASP A 403 10.49 6.45 2.89
N SER A 404 11.23 6.78 1.82
CA SER A 404 11.02 7.98 1.01
C SER A 404 10.99 7.61 -0.47
N LEU A 405 9.80 7.56 -1.07
CA LEU A 405 9.56 7.19 -2.46
C LEU A 405 9.23 8.45 -3.28
N ASP A 406 9.92 8.65 -4.41
CA ASP A 406 9.74 9.75 -5.37
C ASP A 406 9.66 9.14 -6.79
N GLY A 407 8.46 9.00 -7.35
CA GLY A 407 8.26 8.40 -8.69
C GLY A 407 8.86 9.26 -9.78
N GLY A 408 8.48 10.53 -9.77
CA GLY A 408 9.15 11.59 -10.51
C GLY A 408 8.42 12.02 -11.77
N ALA A 409 8.38 11.18 -12.81
CA ALA A 409 7.86 11.59 -14.12
C ALA A 409 7.36 10.46 -15.05
N GLY A 410 6.22 9.87 -14.68
CA GLY A 410 5.34 9.08 -15.56
C GLY A 410 4.01 8.84 -14.89
N ASP A 411 3.30 7.76 -15.26
CA ASP A 411 2.18 7.30 -14.44
C ASP A 411 2.73 6.18 -13.52
N ASP A 412 3.14 6.56 -12.30
CA ASP A 412 3.97 5.75 -11.39
C ASP A 412 3.13 4.96 -10.37
N THR A 413 3.74 4.01 -9.68
CA THR A 413 3.14 3.29 -8.54
C THR A 413 4.09 3.21 -7.35
N LEU A 414 3.67 3.76 -6.21
CA LEU A 414 4.46 3.85 -4.98
C LEU A 414 3.72 3.13 -3.86
N ILE A 415 4.40 2.19 -3.18
CA ILE A 415 3.84 1.38 -2.09
C ILE A 415 4.79 1.43 -0.88
N GLY A 416 4.38 2.07 0.21
CA GLY A 416 5.16 2.22 1.45
C GLY A 416 5.35 0.90 2.20
N ASN A 417 4.22 0.26 2.54
CA ASN A 417 4.02 -1.00 3.27
C ASN A 417 3.79 -0.83 4.80
N LEU A 418 4.84 -0.94 5.62
CA LEU A 418 4.76 -0.87 7.08
C LEU A 418 5.79 0.14 7.56
N GLY A 419 5.35 1.30 8.02
CA GLY A 419 6.30 2.40 8.18
C GLY A 419 5.66 3.74 8.43
N ASN A 420 6.52 4.75 8.59
CA ASN A 420 6.10 6.14 8.56
C ASN A 420 6.69 6.75 7.30
N ASP A 421 6.03 6.51 6.18
CA ASP A 421 6.58 6.68 4.85
C ASP A 421 6.31 8.07 4.27
N THR A 422 7.07 8.42 3.24
CA THR A 422 6.88 9.65 2.47
C THR A 422 6.80 9.31 0.99
N LEU A 423 5.60 9.40 0.44
CA LEU A 423 5.31 9.09 -0.97
C LEU A 423 5.11 10.40 -1.74
N ILE A 424 5.87 10.58 -2.83
CA ILE A 424 5.80 11.70 -3.76
C ILE A 424 5.55 11.08 -5.13
N GLY A 425 4.36 11.27 -5.70
CA GLY A 425 4.03 10.73 -7.04
C GLY A 425 4.96 11.31 -8.09
N GLY A 426 4.64 12.53 -8.55
CA GLY A 426 5.48 13.22 -9.51
C GLY A 426 4.63 13.98 -10.50
N ILE A 427 5.08 14.03 -11.76
CA ILE A 427 4.25 14.48 -12.89
C ILE A 427 3.66 13.29 -13.64
N GLY A 428 2.34 13.29 -13.79
CA GLY A 428 1.58 12.21 -14.42
C GLY A 428 0.38 11.79 -13.58
N ALA A 429 -0.06 10.53 -13.70
CA ALA A 429 -1.22 10.01 -12.99
C ALA A 429 -0.85 8.81 -12.12
N ASP A 430 -0.39 9.11 -10.91
CA ASP A 430 0.27 8.14 -10.04
C ASP A 430 -0.69 7.35 -9.13
N LEU A 431 -0.26 6.17 -8.69
CA LEU A 431 -0.90 5.39 -7.63
C LEU A 431 0.00 5.38 -6.39
N LEU A 432 -0.47 5.93 -5.27
CA LEU A 432 0.27 5.97 -4.00
C LEU A 432 -0.49 5.18 -2.94
N GLN A 433 0.15 4.21 -2.29
CA GLN A 433 -0.41 3.44 -1.18
C GLN A 433 0.55 3.50 0.00
N GLY A 434 0.11 4.04 1.13
CA GLY A 434 0.90 4.12 2.36
C GLY A 434 1.06 2.73 2.97
N GLY A 435 0.00 2.27 3.64
CA GLY A 435 -0.10 0.92 4.16
C GLY A 435 -0.55 0.93 5.62
N ALA A 436 0.40 0.88 6.55
CA ALA A 436 0.11 0.98 7.98
C ALA A 436 1.20 1.70 8.77
N ASP A 437 0.79 2.31 9.89
CA ASP A 437 1.45 3.39 10.62
C ASP A 437 1.26 4.78 9.90
N ASP A 438 1.77 5.89 10.43
CA ASP A 438 1.36 7.25 9.99
C ASP A 438 2.16 7.77 8.75
N ASP A 439 1.53 7.93 7.59
CA ASP A 439 2.18 8.23 6.31
C ASP A 439 2.02 9.69 5.81
N THR A 440 2.87 10.09 4.85
CA THR A 440 2.85 11.42 4.24
C THR A 440 2.88 11.38 2.70
N PHE A 441 1.82 11.91 2.08
CA PHE A 441 1.63 11.89 0.63
C PHE A 441 1.80 13.28 0.01
N PHE A 442 2.45 13.36 -1.15
CA PHE A 442 2.49 14.54 -2.01
C PHE A 442 1.88 14.20 -3.36
N VAL A 443 0.61 14.58 -3.55
CA VAL A 443 -0.19 14.25 -4.74
C VAL A 443 -0.33 15.42 -5.71
N ALA A 444 -0.31 15.14 -7.01
CA ALA A 444 -0.39 16.06 -8.15
C ALA A 444 -1.63 15.78 -9.02
N GLN A 445 -1.61 16.17 -10.31
CA GLN A 445 -2.81 16.17 -11.15
C GLN A 445 -3.08 14.84 -11.89
N GLY A 446 -3.75 13.93 -11.21
CA GLY A 446 -4.23 12.68 -11.80
C GLY A 446 -4.22 11.52 -10.83
N ASP A 447 -3.51 11.72 -9.72
CA ASP A 447 -3.14 10.73 -8.74
C ASP A 447 -4.34 10.10 -8.03
N VAL A 448 -4.13 8.85 -7.62
CA VAL A 448 -4.93 8.13 -6.65
C VAL A 448 -4.02 7.84 -5.44
N ALA A 449 -4.43 8.29 -4.25
CA ALA A 449 -3.72 7.99 -3.02
C ALA A 449 -4.63 7.30 -2.01
N GLU A 450 -4.11 6.27 -1.36
CA GLU A 450 -4.74 5.49 -0.29
C GLU A 450 -3.80 5.50 0.92
N GLY A 451 -4.27 6.01 2.06
CA GLY A 451 -3.50 6.05 3.32
C GLY A 451 -3.34 4.65 3.91
N GLY A 452 -4.40 4.17 4.59
CA GLY A 452 -4.53 2.79 5.06
C GLY A 452 -4.88 2.68 6.54
N ASP A 453 -3.96 2.13 7.33
CA ASP A 453 -4.05 1.95 8.78
C ASP A 453 -3.17 3.00 9.50
N GLY A 454 -3.59 4.28 9.57
CA GLY A 454 -2.69 5.37 9.98
C GLY A 454 -3.31 6.59 10.68
N ASP A 455 -2.62 7.72 10.52
CA ASP A 455 -2.93 9.07 11.02
C ASP A 455 -2.44 10.04 9.90
N ASP A 456 -2.89 9.83 8.66
CA ASP A 456 -2.13 10.14 7.42
C ASP A 456 -2.25 11.59 6.95
N TYR A 457 -1.27 12.03 6.15
CA TYR A 457 -1.15 13.43 5.76
C TYR A 457 -0.98 13.68 4.26
N PHE A 458 -2.04 14.21 3.63
CA PHE A 458 -2.08 14.44 2.18
C PHE A 458 -1.79 15.91 1.80
N PHE A 459 -0.73 16.14 1.05
CA PHE A 459 -0.35 17.43 0.47
C PHE A 459 -0.76 17.52 -1.01
N LEU A 460 -1.64 18.47 -1.33
CA LEU A 460 -1.94 18.82 -2.73
C LEU A 460 -0.83 19.70 -3.33
N THR A 461 -0.29 19.25 -4.45
CA THR A 461 0.81 19.89 -5.19
C THR A 461 0.34 20.31 -6.58
N ASP A 462 0.74 21.51 -7.02
CA ASP A 462 0.54 21.99 -8.40
C ASP A 462 1.92 22.05 -9.08
N LEU A 463 2.16 21.10 -9.98
CA LEU A 463 3.41 21.00 -10.76
C LEU A 463 3.32 21.71 -12.12
N GLY A 464 2.19 22.38 -12.42
CA GLY A 464 1.99 23.17 -13.64
C GLY A 464 1.69 22.34 -14.89
N GLU A 465 1.08 21.18 -14.70
CA GLU A 465 0.81 20.17 -15.73
C GLU A 465 -0.28 20.57 -16.73
N ALA A 466 -0.38 19.82 -17.82
CA ALA A 466 -1.19 20.18 -18.98
C ALA A 466 -2.51 19.40 -19.06
N GLY A 467 -3.40 19.58 -18.09
CA GLY A 467 -4.67 18.85 -18.08
C GLY A 467 -5.71 19.37 -17.08
N SER A 468 -6.61 18.47 -16.72
CA SER A 468 -7.51 18.55 -15.58
C SER A 468 -7.81 17.12 -15.10
N GLY A 469 -6.74 16.38 -14.77
CA GLY A 469 -6.84 15.11 -14.03
C GLY A 469 -7.64 15.29 -12.75
N THR A 470 -8.17 14.20 -12.22
CA THR A 470 -8.90 14.21 -10.94
C THR A 470 -8.02 13.56 -9.89
N ILE A 471 -7.69 14.30 -8.84
CA ILE A 471 -7.02 13.74 -7.67
C ILE A 471 -8.08 12.97 -6.88
N THR A 472 -7.78 11.73 -6.54
CA THR A 472 -8.62 10.89 -5.68
C THR A 472 -7.82 10.51 -4.45
N ILE A 473 -8.37 10.78 -3.27
CA ILE A 473 -7.74 10.49 -1.99
C ILE A 473 -8.70 9.64 -1.17
N ASP A 474 -8.25 8.51 -0.69
CA ASP A 474 -8.90 7.76 0.39
C ASP A 474 -7.97 7.82 1.59
N GLY A 475 -8.49 8.27 2.74
CA GLY A 475 -7.71 8.28 3.98
C GLY A 475 -7.49 6.84 4.44
N GLY A 476 -8.54 6.21 4.91
CA GLY A 476 -8.49 4.82 5.32
C GLY A 476 -9.75 4.39 6.05
N ASN A 477 -9.68 3.19 6.63
CA ASN A 477 -10.66 2.68 7.57
C ASN A 477 -9.99 1.65 8.50
N GLY A 478 -8.76 1.92 8.94
CA GLY A 478 -7.95 1.01 9.77
C GLY A 478 -8.53 0.77 11.16
N GLY A 479 -9.63 1.44 11.47
CA GLY A 479 -10.45 1.23 12.65
C GLY A 479 -10.19 2.27 13.72
N ALA A 480 -10.50 1.92 14.97
CA ALA A 480 -10.67 2.90 16.04
C ALA A 480 -9.35 3.58 16.52
N GLY A 481 -8.86 4.52 15.72
CA GLY A 481 -7.62 5.27 15.90
C GLY A 481 -7.50 6.42 14.87
N ASP A 482 -7.89 6.14 13.63
CA ASP A 482 -7.75 6.90 12.38
C ASP A 482 -8.03 8.43 12.41
N ASN A 483 -7.34 9.21 11.56
CA ASN A 483 -7.19 10.69 11.71
C ASN A 483 -6.70 11.51 10.51
N ASP A 484 -6.89 11.01 9.33
CA ASP A 484 -6.34 11.57 8.10
C ASP A 484 -6.59 13.06 7.92
N THR A 485 -5.61 13.70 7.29
CA THR A 485 -5.54 15.16 7.17
C THR A 485 -5.19 15.59 5.74
N LEU A 486 -6.22 15.95 4.99
CA LEU A 486 -6.08 16.61 3.69
C LEU A 486 -5.71 18.10 3.82
N GLN A 487 -4.49 18.46 3.41
CA GLN A 487 -4.03 19.85 3.40
C GLN A 487 -4.47 20.60 2.14
N LEU A 488 -5.58 21.32 2.27
CA LEU A 488 -6.11 22.23 1.23
C LEU A 488 -5.09 23.28 0.75
N THR A 489 -5.12 23.55 -0.56
CA THR A 489 -4.36 24.65 -1.18
C THR A 489 -4.86 26.03 -0.73
N SER A 490 -4.05 27.08 -0.93
CA SER A 490 -4.32 28.41 -0.36
C SER A 490 -5.47 29.20 -1.02
N ASP A 491 -5.91 28.73 -2.18
CA ASP A 491 -6.96 29.24 -3.07
C ASP A 491 -8.33 28.58 -2.82
N VAL A 492 -8.35 27.36 -2.26
CA VAL A 492 -9.58 26.65 -1.89
C VAL A 492 -10.04 27.08 -0.50
N SER A 493 -11.33 27.36 -0.35
CA SER A 493 -11.96 27.62 0.94
C SER A 493 -13.02 26.56 1.25
N PHE A 494 -13.39 26.44 2.53
CA PHE A 494 -14.45 25.51 2.97
C PHE A 494 -15.83 25.77 2.32
N ALA A 495 -16.04 26.94 1.69
CA ALA A 495 -17.27 27.22 0.94
C ALA A 495 -17.26 26.64 -0.50
N ASP A 496 -16.09 26.24 -0.99
CA ASP A 496 -15.86 25.66 -2.31
C ASP A 496 -15.87 24.12 -2.28
N ILE A 497 -15.96 23.54 -1.08
CA ILE A 497 -16.00 22.09 -0.82
C ILE A 497 -17.44 21.60 -0.65
N THR A 498 -17.79 20.57 -1.40
CA THR A 498 -19.00 19.77 -1.16
C THR A 498 -18.64 18.66 -0.18
N LEU A 499 -19.25 18.66 1.01
CA LEU A 499 -18.99 17.66 2.05
C LEU A 499 -20.17 16.70 2.22
N THR A 500 -19.85 15.43 2.42
CA THR A 500 -20.75 14.34 2.82
C THR A 500 -20.11 13.56 3.97
N PRO A 501 -20.86 13.17 5.01
CA PRO A 501 -20.36 12.19 5.97
C PRO A 501 -20.00 10.90 5.23
N SER A 502 -18.88 10.26 5.60
CA SER A 502 -18.49 8.97 5.04
C SER A 502 -19.23 7.81 5.73
N SER A 503 -18.76 6.58 5.50
CA SER A 503 -19.13 5.38 6.25
C SER A 503 -18.56 5.33 7.66
N ASP A 504 -17.40 5.95 7.93
CA ASP A 504 -16.76 5.93 9.25
C ASP A 504 -17.30 7.04 10.20
N PRO A 505 -17.55 6.75 11.50
CA PRO A 505 -18.05 7.72 12.47
C PRO A 505 -17.08 8.84 12.94
N GLY A 506 -16.62 9.69 12.03
CA GLY A 506 -15.86 10.91 12.33
C GLY A 506 -15.43 11.65 11.06
N ALA A 507 -15.11 10.84 10.07
CA ALA A 507 -14.74 11.16 8.71
C ALA A 507 -15.70 12.04 7.90
N LEU A 508 -15.07 12.79 7.00
CA LEU A 508 -15.71 13.57 5.95
C LEU A 508 -15.19 13.13 4.58
N SER A 509 -16.10 12.67 3.71
CA SER A 509 -15.84 12.62 2.27
C SER A 509 -16.27 13.94 1.61
N GLY A 510 -15.78 14.20 0.41
CA GLY A 510 -16.19 15.37 -0.34
C GLY A 510 -15.48 15.57 -1.66
N SER A 511 -15.74 16.74 -2.26
CA SER A 511 -14.98 17.19 -3.42
C SER A 511 -14.95 18.71 -3.56
N PHE A 512 -13.91 19.20 -4.25
CA PHE A 512 -13.75 20.60 -4.63
C PHE A 512 -12.97 20.72 -5.95
N THR A 513 -12.72 21.96 -6.37
CA THR A 513 -11.92 22.27 -7.56
C THR A 513 -10.89 23.34 -7.22
N MET A 514 -9.63 23.08 -7.55
CA MET A 514 -8.50 23.99 -7.39
C MET A 514 -8.51 25.11 -8.45
N ALA A 515 -7.72 26.17 -8.25
CA ALA A 515 -7.74 27.36 -9.12
C ALA A 515 -7.27 27.13 -10.57
N ASP A 516 -6.54 26.05 -10.83
CA ASP A 516 -6.13 25.55 -12.15
C ASP A 516 -7.26 24.83 -12.91
N GLY A 517 -8.25 24.30 -12.17
CA GLY A 517 -9.35 23.49 -12.68
C GLY A 517 -9.27 22.00 -12.31
N THR A 518 -8.23 21.58 -11.58
CA THR A 518 -8.08 20.22 -11.04
C THR A 518 -9.20 19.92 -10.06
N VAL A 519 -9.85 18.77 -10.22
CA VAL A 519 -10.89 18.30 -9.29
C VAL A 519 -10.22 17.42 -8.25
N VAL A 520 -10.56 17.63 -6.98
CA VAL A 520 -10.12 16.78 -5.87
C VAL A 520 -11.36 16.11 -5.30
N ASN A 521 -11.38 14.78 -5.30
CA ASN A 521 -12.30 13.96 -4.53
C ASN A 521 -11.53 13.40 -3.34
N PHE A 522 -12.18 13.33 -2.17
CA PHE A 522 -11.62 12.68 -1.00
C PHE A 522 -12.67 11.90 -0.23
N SER A 523 -12.26 10.80 0.39
CA SER A 523 -12.97 10.09 1.46
C SER A 523 -12.16 10.16 2.75
N ASP A 524 -12.87 9.93 3.86
CA ASP A 524 -12.35 9.65 5.20
C ASP A 524 -11.21 10.59 5.71
N ILE A 525 -11.57 11.75 6.29
CA ILE A 525 -10.67 12.85 6.77
C ILE A 525 -11.27 13.62 8.01
N GLU A 526 -10.48 13.97 9.04
CA GLU A 526 -10.98 14.40 10.39
C GLU A 526 -10.71 15.87 10.92
N ASN A 527 -9.53 16.51 10.75
CA ASN A 527 -8.95 17.48 11.77
C ASN A 527 -8.86 19.04 11.51
N ILE A 528 -9.43 20.00 12.35
CA ILE A 528 -9.00 21.47 12.48
C ILE A 528 -9.47 22.37 13.75
N ILE A 529 -8.70 22.62 14.87
CA ILE A 529 -8.91 23.72 15.92
C ILE A 529 -7.61 24.08 16.72
N CYS A 530 -7.28 25.33 17.21
CA CYS A 530 -6.01 25.66 18.00
C CYS A 530 -5.68 27.15 18.52
N PHE A 531 -4.64 27.40 19.38
CA PHE A 531 -3.99 28.73 19.78
C PHE A 531 -2.53 28.92 19.27
N THR A 532 -1.95 30.12 19.10
CA THR A 532 -0.51 30.27 18.68
C THR A 532 0.53 30.60 19.78
N PRO A 533 1.84 30.26 19.61
CA PRO A 533 2.91 30.53 20.57
C PRO A 533 3.09 31.98 20.98
N GLY A 534 3.67 32.16 22.16
CA GLY A 534 3.93 33.44 22.81
C GLY A 534 2.70 34.04 23.47
N THR A 535 1.49 33.50 23.25
CA THR A 535 0.24 33.93 23.91
C THR A 535 0.37 33.79 25.43
N MET A 536 0.17 34.87 26.18
CA MET A 536 0.32 34.86 27.65
C MET A 536 -0.97 34.40 28.32
N ILE A 537 -0.89 33.28 29.05
CA ILE A 537 -1.99 32.68 29.80
C ILE A 537 -1.83 33.03 31.29
N LEU A 538 -2.93 33.40 31.93
CA LEU A 538 -2.95 33.74 33.36
C LEU A 538 -2.86 32.47 34.23
N THR A 539 -1.79 32.36 35.03
CA THR A 539 -1.62 31.29 36.03
C THR A 539 -1.71 31.83 37.45
N GLU A 540 -1.85 30.94 38.44
CA GLU A 540 -1.82 31.25 39.88
C GLU A 540 -0.53 32.01 40.31
N THR A 541 0.55 31.87 39.52
CA THR A 541 1.84 32.56 39.77
C THR A 541 2.04 33.85 38.96
N GLY A 542 1.03 34.29 38.22
CA GLY A 542 1.15 35.34 37.20
C GLY A 542 1.13 34.75 35.79
N GLU A 543 1.47 35.56 34.80
CA GLU A 543 1.25 35.20 33.40
C GLU A 543 2.45 34.49 32.80
N ARG A 544 2.18 33.43 32.03
CA ARG A 544 3.21 32.59 31.39
C ARG A 544 2.89 32.41 29.90
N PRO A 545 3.89 32.37 29.01
CA PRO A 545 3.65 32.06 27.62
C PRO A 545 3.15 30.61 27.48
N ILE A 546 2.18 30.39 26.61
CA ILE A 546 1.44 29.13 26.45
C ILE A 546 2.36 27.92 26.23
N GLU A 547 3.40 28.06 25.41
CA GLU A 547 4.42 27.03 25.12
C GLU A 547 5.28 26.64 26.33
N SER A 548 5.22 27.40 27.43
CA SER A 548 5.88 27.08 28.70
C SER A 548 5.00 26.33 29.70
N LEU A 549 3.71 26.16 29.43
CA LEU A 549 2.79 25.45 30.32
C LEU A 549 2.99 23.93 30.20
N ARG A 550 2.83 23.21 31.31
CA ARG A 550 2.95 21.75 31.41
C ARG A 550 1.80 21.19 32.23
N ILE A 551 1.50 19.91 32.04
CA ILE A 551 0.45 19.20 32.80
C ILE A 551 0.70 19.39 34.32
N GLY A 552 -0.37 19.73 35.04
CA GLY A 552 -0.35 20.09 36.46
C GLY A 552 -0.19 21.58 36.75
N ASP A 553 0.18 22.42 35.78
CA ASP A 553 0.25 23.88 35.97
C ASP A 553 -1.12 24.48 36.32
N ARG A 554 -1.10 25.48 37.20
CA ARG A 554 -2.30 26.06 37.82
C ARG A 554 -2.79 27.28 37.02
N VAL A 555 -3.65 27.08 36.03
CA VAL A 555 -4.21 28.15 35.18
C VAL A 555 -5.44 28.76 35.87
N ILE A 556 -5.62 30.07 35.78
CA ILE A 556 -6.80 30.76 36.30
C ILE A 556 -7.95 30.63 35.31
N THR A 557 -9.04 30.01 35.76
CA THR A 557 -10.33 29.95 35.05
C THR A 557 -11.33 30.92 35.67
N ARG A 558 -12.32 31.35 34.86
CA ARG A 558 -13.35 32.33 35.24
C ARG A 558 -14.24 31.83 36.38
N ASP A 559 -14.74 30.60 36.26
CA ASP A 559 -15.80 30.07 37.13
C ASP A 559 -15.27 29.31 38.35
N HIS A 560 -14.11 28.64 38.20
CA HIS A 560 -13.58 27.71 39.19
C HIS A 560 -12.22 28.13 39.76
N GLY A 561 -11.72 29.32 39.40
CA GLY A 561 -10.46 29.86 39.89
C GLY A 561 -9.25 29.08 39.35
N ALA A 562 -8.20 28.94 40.15
CA ALA A 562 -7.01 28.18 39.73
C ALA A 562 -7.35 26.68 39.58
N GLN A 563 -7.28 26.16 38.34
CA GLN A 563 -7.47 24.75 37.99
C GLN A 563 -6.17 24.12 37.47
N PRO A 564 -5.92 22.83 37.74
CA PRO A 564 -4.76 22.13 37.19
C PRO A 564 -4.99 21.83 35.71
N LEU A 565 -4.05 22.22 34.85
CA LEU A 565 -3.99 21.82 33.46
C LEU A 565 -3.82 20.30 33.37
N ARG A 566 -4.65 19.64 32.57
CA ARG A 566 -4.71 18.16 32.53
C ARG A 566 -4.05 17.58 31.28
N TRP A 567 -4.06 18.34 30.18
CA TRP A 567 -3.43 17.97 28.91
C TRP A 567 -3.05 19.22 28.10
N VAL A 568 -2.03 19.10 27.23
CA VAL A 568 -1.49 20.15 26.35
C VAL A 568 -1.05 19.54 25.01
N GLY A 569 -1.85 19.68 23.95
CA GLY A 569 -1.46 19.27 22.59
C GLY A 569 -0.77 20.38 21.80
N THR A 570 0.06 20.02 20.83
CA THR A 570 0.73 20.97 19.91
C THR A 570 0.86 20.43 18.50
N SER A 571 0.57 21.25 17.48
CA SER A 571 0.77 20.97 16.05
C SER A 571 1.46 22.15 15.35
N THR A 572 2.03 21.96 14.15
CA THR A 572 2.57 23.07 13.33
C THR A 572 2.22 22.86 11.87
N VAL A 573 1.57 23.86 11.26
CA VAL A 573 1.02 23.77 9.90
C VAL A 573 1.37 25.02 9.08
N PRO A 574 1.24 25.01 7.73
CA PRO A 574 1.32 26.21 6.92
C PRO A 574 0.26 27.25 7.29
N GLY A 575 0.69 28.47 7.59
CA GLY A 575 -0.20 29.52 8.11
C GLY A 575 -0.99 30.27 7.03
N ARG A 576 -1.59 29.57 6.07
CA ARG A 576 -2.29 30.15 4.89
C ARG A 576 -3.73 29.62 4.78
N GLY A 577 -4.54 30.21 3.89
CA GLY A 577 -5.90 29.73 3.61
C GLY A 577 -6.80 29.63 4.86
N THR A 578 -7.41 28.46 5.04
CA THR A 578 -8.21 28.03 6.20
C THR A 578 -7.39 27.80 7.48
N PHE A 579 -6.07 27.58 7.38
CA PHE A 579 -5.16 27.46 8.52
C PHE A 579 -4.50 28.79 8.91
N ALA A 580 -4.73 29.86 8.14
CA ALA A 580 -4.22 31.19 8.45
C ALA A 580 -4.77 31.68 9.79
N PRO A 581 -3.92 31.97 10.78
CA PRO A 581 -4.40 32.35 12.10
C PRO A 581 -5.16 33.68 12.04
N VAL A 582 -6.29 33.76 12.74
CA VAL A 582 -7.07 34.99 12.87
C VAL A 582 -6.41 35.86 13.93
N ARG A 583 -6.03 37.09 13.55
CA ARG A 583 -5.66 38.13 14.50
C ARG A 583 -6.94 38.78 15.00
N VAL A 584 -7.18 38.69 16.29
CA VAL A 584 -8.30 39.35 16.97
C VAL A 584 -7.78 40.57 17.72
N GLY A 585 -8.20 41.74 17.24
CA GLY A 585 -7.84 43.04 17.79
C GLY A 585 -8.21 43.15 19.26
N ARG A 586 -7.29 43.64 20.07
CA ARG A 586 -7.44 43.67 21.53
C ARG A 586 -8.67 44.43 22.02
N GLU A 587 -9.11 45.43 21.27
CA GLU A 587 -10.31 46.23 21.54
C GLU A 587 -11.63 45.46 21.38
N VAL A 588 -11.64 44.36 20.62
CA VAL A 588 -12.83 43.52 20.41
C VAL A 588 -13.15 42.68 21.65
N ILE A 589 -12.10 42.21 22.33
CA ILE A 589 -12.17 41.22 23.44
C ILE A 589 -11.61 41.73 24.78
N GLY A 590 -11.22 43.00 24.85
CA GLY A 590 -10.62 43.59 26.06
C GLY A 590 -9.23 43.08 26.42
N ALA A 591 -8.51 42.46 25.48
CA ALA A 591 -7.15 41.95 25.70
C ALA A 591 -6.12 43.08 25.90
N ARG A 592 -4.92 42.75 26.37
CA ARG A 592 -3.81 43.71 26.46
C ARG A 592 -3.13 43.96 25.11
N ARG A 593 -3.03 42.91 24.29
CA ARG A 593 -2.56 42.90 22.90
C ARG A 593 -3.42 41.97 22.07
N ASP A 594 -3.35 42.14 20.75
CA ASP A 594 -4.09 41.33 19.80
C ASP A 594 -3.79 39.84 20.03
N LEU A 595 -4.83 39.02 20.08
CA LEU A 595 -4.70 37.56 20.10
C LEU A 595 -4.50 37.04 18.69
N LEU A 596 -3.82 35.90 18.61
CA LEU A 596 -3.59 35.19 17.37
C LEU A 596 -3.91 33.71 17.60
N VAL A 597 -4.98 33.26 16.98
CA VAL A 597 -5.63 31.96 17.24
C VAL A 597 -6.03 31.29 15.93
N SER A 598 -6.36 30.00 15.95
CA SER A 598 -6.95 29.37 14.77
C SER A 598 -8.36 29.92 14.51
N PRO A 599 -8.90 29.81 13.28
CA PRO A 599 -10.19 30.39 12.96
C PRO A 599 -11.36 29.83 13.78
N GLN A 600 -11.29 28.57 14.23
CA GLN A 600 -12.36 27.94 15.01
C GLN A 600 -12.31 28.25 16.51
N HIS A 601 -11.20 28.80 17.02
CA HIS A 601 -11.02 29.09 18.44
C HIS A 601 -12.02 30.14 18.94
N ARG A 602 -12.69 29.88 20.08
CA ARG A 602 -13.79 30.73 20.57
C ARG A 602 -13.41 31.67 21.71
N LEU A 603 -14.02 32.85 21.65
CA LEU A 603 -13.76 33.99 22.52
C LEU A 603 -15.04 34.33 23.28
N LEU A 604 -14.90 34.72 24.55
CA LEU A 604 -16.06 35.06 25.38
C LEU A 604 -16.51 36.50 25.12
N PHE A 605 -17.81 36.67 24.89
CA PHE A 605 -18.50 37.94 24.92
C PHE A 605 -19.44 37.98 26.14
N GLU A 606 -19.46 39.12 26.82
CA GLU A 606 -20.23 39.32 28.05
C GLU A 606 -20.93 40.69 28.04
N GLY A 607 -22.22 40.75 28.41
CA GLY A 607 -22.95 42.02 28.42
C GLY A 607 -24.47 41.94 28.40
N TYR A 608 -25.10 43.13 28.48
CA TYR A 608 -26.56 43.27 28.42
C TYR A 608 -27.13 42.96 27.02
N ASP A 609 -26.28 43.08 26.00
CA ASP A 609 -26.55 42.72 24.61
C ASP A 609 -26.60 41.21 24.44
N CYS A 610 -25.70 40.47 25.07
CA CYS A 610 -25.73 39.01 25.14
C CYS A 610 -27.05 38.53 25.79
N GLU A 611 -27.43 39.12 26.94
CA GLU A 611 -28.68 38.78 27.64
C GLU A 611 -29.91 39.08 26.76
N LEU A 612 -29.90 40.21 26.05
CA LEU A 612 -31.00 40.64 25.17
C LEU A 612 -31.14 39.79 23.90
N LEU A 613 -30.02 39.38 23.30
CA LEU A 613 -29.99 38.67 22.01
C LEU A 613 -30.13 37.15 22.17
N PHE A 614 -29.49 36.57 23.20
CA PHE A 614 -29.32 35.13 23.35
C PHE A 614 -29.92 34.57 24.66
N GLY A 615 -30.46 35.43 25.53
CA GLY A 615 -31.08 35.02 26.79
C GLY A 615 -30.11 34.59 27.89
N THR A 616 -28.81 34.90 27.73
CA THR A 616 -27.74 34.63 28.70
C THR A 616 -26.72 35.76 28.66
N ASP A 617 -26.14 36.12 29.80
CA ASP A 617 -25.22 37.25 29.95
C ASP A 617 -23.82 37.02 29.35
N GLU A 618 -23.45 35.76 29.11
CA GLU A 618 -22.16 35.34 28.56
C GLU A 618 -22.32 34.29 27.43
N VAL A 619 -21.59 34.45 26.33
CA VAL A 619 -21.60 33.59 25.13
C VAL A 619 -20.21 33.42 24.51
N LEU A 620 -19.97 32.34 23.76
CA LEU A 620 -18.73 32.07 23.03
C LEU A 620 -18.92 32.24 21.51
N ALA A 621 -17.99 32.92 20.84
CA ALA A 621 -17.98 33.08 19.37
C ALA A 621 -16.62 32.74 18.76
N ALA A 622 -16.60 31.95 17.68
CA ALA A 622 -15.38 31.56 16.97
C ALA A 622 -14.74 32.75 16.24
N ALA A 623 -13.41 32.80 16.19
CA ALA A 623 -12.66 33.90 15.58
C ALA A 623 -13.02 34.13 14.10
N ALA A 624 -13.28 33.07 13.33
CA ALA A 624 -13.75 33.12 11.94
C ALA A 624 -15.12 33.81 11.78
N HIS A 625 -16.00 33.67 12.77
CA HIS A 625 -17.33 34.28 12.76
C HIS A 625 -17.30 35.79 13.04
N LEU A 626 -16.16 36.28 13.53
CA LEU A 626 -15.93 37.65 13.96
C LEU A 626 -15.14 38.48 12.93
N GLU A 627 -14.68 37.88 11.82
CA GLU A 627 -13.89 38.60 10.79
C GLU A 627 -14.64 39.83 10.24
N ASP A 628 -14.09 41.03 10.48
CA ASP A 628 -14.62 42.34 10.05
C ASP A 628 -13.72 43.05 9.02
N GLY A 629 -12.54 42.47 8.73
CA GLY A 629 -11.53 43.03 7.83
C GLY A 629 -10.75 44.22 8.39
N LEU A 630 -10.91 44.54 9.67
CA LEU A 630 -10.30 45.70 10.35
C LEU A 630 -9.69 45.28 11.70
N SER A 631 -10.55 45.01 12.67
CA SER A 631 -10.23 44.66 14.05
C SER A 631 -9.96 43.16 14.15
N VAL A 632 -10.72 42.35 13.42
CA VAL A 632 -10.58 40.89 13.32
C VAL A 632 -10.30 40.53 11.86
N MET A 633 -9.13 39.95 11.60
CA MET A 633 -8.71 39.58 10.25
C MET A 633 -7.69 38.43 10.27
N ARG A 634 -7.71 37.60 9.23
CA ARG A 634 -6.62 36.61 9.00
C ARG A 634 -5.25 37.28 8.95
N SER A 635 -4.25 36.55 9.44
CA SER A 635 -2.85 36.98 9.53
C SER A 635 -1.93 35.90 8.93
N PRO A 636 -1.98 35.70 7.58
CA PRO A 636 -1.24 34.63 6.93
C PRO A 636 0.27 34.73 7.13
N ARG A 637 0.94 33.58 7.15
CA ARG A 637 2.37 33.41 7.41
C ARG A 637 2.88 32.08 6.84
N PRO A 638 4.21 31.89 6.69
CA PRO A 638 4.76 30.64 6.15
C PRO A 638 4.36 29.42 6.98
N LEU A 639 4.60 29.45 8.29
CA LEU A 639 4.23 28.41 9.25
C LEU A 639 3.57 29.02 10.49
N VAL A 640 2.69 28.25 11.12
CA VAL A 640 2.03 28.57 12.38
C VAL A 640 2.03 27.33 13.27
N THR A 641 2.66 27.44 14.44
CA THR A 641 2.48 26.45 15.51
C THR A 641 1.20 26.76 16.27
N TYR A 642 0.58 25.71 16.75
CA TYR A 642 -0.76 25.67 17.27
C TYR A 642 -0.80 24.80 18.54
N ILE A 643 -1.44 25.27 19.61
CA ILE A 643 -1.31 24.74 20.97
C ILE A 643 -2.70 24.68 21.64
N HIS A 644 -2.96 23.64 22.41
CA HIS A 644 -4.24 23.37 23.08
C HIS A 644 -4.05 23.28 24.59
N LEU A 645 -5.07 23.63 25.37
CA LEU A 645 -5.05 23.57 26.84
C LEU A 645 -6.37 22.97 27.34
N MET A 646 -6.32 21.88 28.11
CA MET A 646 -7.53 21.18 28.58
C MET A 646 -7.53 20.96 30.10
N PHE A 647 -8.72 21.00 30.70
CA PHE A 647 -8.96 20.89 32.15
C PHE A 647 -9.94 19.75 32.44
N ASP A 648 -10.31 19.50 33.70
CA ASP A 648 -11.30 18.45 34.05
C ASP A 648 -12.75 18.73 33.57
N ARG A 649 -12.95 19.84 32.85
CA ARG A 649 -14.18 20.29 32.17
C ARG A 649 -13.81 21.40 31.19
N HIS A 650 -14.73 21.76 30.30
CA HIS A 650 -14.60 23.01 29.55
C HIS A 650 -14.53 24.20 30.52
N GLU A 651 -13.45 24.96 30.49
CA GLU A 651 -13.23 26.16 31.29
C GLU A 651 -13.08 27.41 30.39
N VAL A 652 -13.50 28.57 30.89
CA VAL A 652 -13.08 29.86 30.31
C VAL A 652 -11.78 30.28 31.00
N ILE A 653 -10.71 30.45 30.24
CA ILE A 653 -9.38 30.88 30.71
C ILE A 653 -9.10 32.32 30.28
N TYR A 654 -8.00 32.91 30.77
CA TYR A 654 -7.58 34.26 30.39
C TYR A 654 -6.32 34.23 29.53
N ALA A 655 -6.49 34.49 28.23
CA ALA A 655 -5.42 34.67 27.25
C ALA A 655 -5.24 36.16 26.94
N GLU A 656 -4.04 36.68 27.13
CA GLU A 656 -3.74 38.13 27.09
C GLU A 656 -4.63 39.01 27.99
N GLY A 657 -5.21 38.41 29.03
CA GLY A 657 -6.16 39.05 29.95
C GLY A 657 -7.60 39.08 29.45
N ALA A 658 -7.86 38.66 28.20
CA ALA A 658 -9.20 38.45 27.67
C ALA A 658 -9.71 37.04 28.00
N PRO A 659 -11.01 36.87 28.30
CA PRO A 659 -11.61 35.55 28.50
C PRO A 659 -11.79 34.79 27.17
N THR A 660 -11.24 33.58 27.09
CA THR A 660 -11.30 32.69 25.91
C THR A 660 -11.61 31.25 26.34
N GLU A 661 -11.98 30.38 25.41
CA GLU A 661 -12.21 28.97 25.73
C GLU A 661 -10.90 28.21 26.02
N SER A 662 -10.98 27.20 26.88
CA SER A 662 -10.08 26.06 26.86
C SER A 662 -10.46 25.12 25.70
N PHE A 663 -9.58 24.18 25.35
CA PHE A 663 -9.94 23.10 24.43
C PHE A 663 -11.17 22.34 24.92
N PHE A 664 -12.11 22.09 24.00
CA PHE A 664 -13.33 21.35 24.25
C PHE A 664 -13.31 20.01 23.52
N ALA A 665 -13.04 18.93 24.26
CA ALA A 665 -13.05 17.56 23.74
C ALA A 665 -14.47 17.01 23.57
N GLY A 666 -15.32 17.73 22.84
CA GLY A 666 -16.49 17.13 22.18
C GLY A 666 -16.09 16.57 20.81
N GLU A 667 -17.02 15.93 20.12
CA GLU A 667 -16.88 15.31 18.78
C GLU A 667 -15.94 16.09 17.82
N VAL A 668 -16.34 17.29 17.38
CA VAL A 668 -15.56 18.19 16.50
C VAL A 668 -14.22 18.67 17.10
N GLY A 669 -14.04 18.58 18.41
CA GLY A 669 -12.81 18.97 19.08
C GLY A 669 -11.81 17.82 19.19
N LEU A 670 -12.28 16.64 19.58
CA LEU A 670 -11.51 15.39 19.59
C LEU A 670 -11.01 15.07 18.19
N ALA A 671 -11.89 15.12 17.20
CA ALA A 671 -11.56 14.96 15.79
C ALA A 671 -10.57 16.00 15.27
N ALA A 672 -10.21 17.04 16.02
CA ALA A 672 -9.35 18.15 15.61
C ALA A 672 -7.99 18.22 16.33
N ILE A 673 -7.55 17.09 16.89
CA ILE A 673 -6.22 16.85 17.44
C ILE A 673 -5.69 15.50 16.93
N SER A 674 -4.42 15.44 16.53
CA SER A 674 -3.74 14.24 16.01
C SER A 674 -3.78 13.05 16.99
N GLY A 675 -3.71 11.82 16.48
CA GLY A 675 -3.84 10.58 17.23
C GLY A 675 -2.89 10.47 18.41
N HIS A 676 -1.60 10.75 18.20
CA HIS A 676 -0.62 10.81 19.30
C HIS A 676 -1.06 11.75 20.44
N ALA A 677 -1.50 12.95 20.09
CA ALA A 677 -1.96 13.95 21.05
C ALA A 677 -3.32 13.57 21.67
N ARG A 678 -4.14 12.80 20.95
CA ARG A 678 -5.43 12.24 21.38
C ARG A 678 -5.25 11.06 22.34
N GLU A 679 -4.24 10.21 22.17
CA GLU A 679 -3.90 9.15 23.12
C GLU A 679 -3.28 9.68 24.41
N GLU A 680 -2.47 10.75 24.35
CA GLU A 680 -2.10 11.50 25.56
C GLU A 680 -3.35 12.05 26.29
N LEU A 681 -4.34 12.50 25.53
CA LEU A 681 -5.60 13.04 26.05
C LEU A 681 -6.51 11.93 26.63
N PHE A 682 -6.63 10.78 25.98
CA PHE A 682 -7.35 9.61 26.52
C PHE A 682 -6.64 9.01 27.73
N THR A 683 -5.32 9.05 27.79
CA THR A 683 -4.55 8.73 29.01
C THR A 683 -4.91 9.67 30.17
N ALA A 684 -5.12 10.97 29.90
CA ALA A 684 -5.58 11.93 30.90
C ALA A 684 -7.08 11.80 31.23
N PHE A 685 -7.90 11.36 30.26
CA PHE A 685 -9.37 11.31 30.29
C PHE A 685 -9.94 10.01 29.65
N PRO A 686 -9.82 8.84 30.30
CA PRO A 686 -10.14 7.56 29.66
C PRO A 686 -11.61 7.37 29.23
N ALA A 687 -12.54 8.14 29.78
CA ALA A 687 -13.96 8.06 29.43
C ALA A 687 -14.25 8.56 27.99
N LEU A 688 -13.45 9.50 27.48
CA LEU A 688 -13.65 10.11 26.16
C LEU A 688 -13.46 9.11 25.02
N ARG A 689 -12.64 8.07 25.23
CA ARG A 689 -12.40 6.94 24.30
C ARG A 689 -13.65 6.08 24.06
N SER A 690 -14.73 6.28 24.84
CA SER A 690 -15.99 5.52 24.75
C SER A 690 -17.25 6.39 24.72
N ASP A 691 -17.12 7.68 25.05
CA ASP A 691 -18.22 8.65 25.10
C ASP A 691 -17.62 10.07 24.99
N PRO A 692 -17.55 10.66 23.79
CA PRO A 692 -17.15 12.06 23.58
C PRO A 692 -17.97 13.07 24.41
N ALA A 693 -19.24 12.76 24.72
CA ALA A 693 -20.08 13.63 25.54
C ALA A 693 -19.73 13.56 27.05
N SER A 694 -18.89 12.59 27.48
CA SER A 694 -18.46 12.46 28.86
C SER A 694 -17.57 13.61 29.36
N TYR A 695 -17.02 14.44 28.46
CA TYR A 695 -16.36 15.70 28.85
C TYR A 695 -17.34 16.74 29.44
N GLY A 696 -18.63 16.56 29.16
CA GLY A 696 -19.71 17.46 29.60
C GLY A 696 -20.04 18.56 28.58
N ALA A 697 -20.87 19.51 29.01
CA ALA A 697 -21.30 20.62 28.17
C ALA A 697 -20.19 21.68 28.00
N THR A 698 -20.31 22.51 26.95
CA THR A 698 -19.45 23.70 26.81
C THR A 698 -19.64 24.67 27.98
N ALA A 699 -18.59 25.42 28.32
CA ALA A 699 -18.64 26.36 29.45
C ALA A 699 -19.74 27.41 29.31
N ARG A 700 -20.05 27.82 28.06
CA ARG A 700 -21.14 28.74 27.69
C ARG A 700 -21.78 28.33 26.35
N THR A 701 -22.91 28.94 26.03
CA THR A 701 -23.57 28.85 24.72
C THR A 701 -22.62 29.31 23.62
N CYS A 702 -22.44 28.49 22.59
CA CYS A 702 -21.57 28.80 21.45
C CYS A 702 -22.39 29.27 20.25
N LEU A 703 -22.04 30.42 19.68
CA LEU A 703 -22.79 31.09 18.62
C LEU A 703 -22.41 30.64 17.22
N LYS A 704 -23.41 30.48 16.36
CA LYS A 704 -23.27 30.30 14.91
C LYS A 704 -22.81 31.60 14.24
N ALA A 705 -22.27 31.50 13.02
CA ALA A 705 -21.74 32.65 12.27
C ALA A 705 -22.70 33.85 12.16
N HIS A 706 -24.00 33.60 11.96
CA HIS A 706 -25.01 34.66 11.84
C HIS A 706 -25.43 35.25 13.20
N GLU A 707 -25.25 34.52 14.30
CA GLU A 707 -25.53 34.98 15.66
C GLU A 707 -24.36 35.84 16.17
N ALA A 708 -23.12 35.38 15.99
CA ALA A 708 -21.92 36.12 16.38
C ALA A 708 -21.82 37.49 15.69
N ARG A 709 -22.27 37.60 14.43
CA ARG A 709 -22.35 38.89 13.71
C ARG A 709 -23.25 39.94 14.39
N LEU A 710 -24.21 39.54 15.23
CA LEU A 710 -25.08 40.48 15.96
C LEU A 710 -24.34 41.18 17.12
N LEU A 711 -23.21 40.64 17.57
CA LEU A 711 -22.34 41.25 18.59
C LEU A 711 -21.38 42.30 17.99
N MET A 712 -21.19 42.30 16.66
CA MET A 712 -20.28 43.23 15.99
C MET A 712 -21.00 44.52 15.62
N PRO A 713 -20.43 45.71 15.94
CA PRO A 713 -21.09 46.99 15.69
C PRO A 713 -21.29 47.25 14.19
N GLU A 714 -22.51 47.66 13.79
CA GLU A 714 -22.87 47.95 12.39
C GLU A 714 -22.05 49.10 11.78
N HIS A 715 -20.86 48.81 11.25
CA HIS A 715 -20.12 49.70 10.36
C HIS A 715 -20.67 49.64 8.91
N SER A 716 -21.94 50.03 8.78
CA SER A 716 -22.60 50.62 7.60
C SER A 716 -22.05 50.24 6.21
N ALA A 717 -22.66 49.20 5.62
CA ALA A 717 -23.02 49.08 4.20
C ALA A 717 -22.02 49.51 3.09
N LEU A 718 -21.63 48.52 2.27
CA LEU A 718 -21.69 48.67 0.82
C LEU A 718 -22.65 47.61 0.23
N PRO A 719 -23.36 47.93 -0.87
CA PRO A 719 -24.63 47.28 -1.18
C PRO A 719 -24.47 45.92 -1.89
N LEU A 720 -25.48 45.05 -1.73
CA LEU A 720 -25.77 44.04 -2.75
C LEU A 720 -25.97 44.75 -4.09
N ALA A 721 -25.10 44.46 -5.05
CA ALA A 721 -25.38 44.70 -6.46
C ALA A 721 -26.37 43.62 -6.95
N ALA A 722 -27.31 44.04 -7.80
CA ALA A 722 -28.44 43.24 -8.28
C ALA A 722 -28.12 42.40 -9.52
#